data_AF-W7B3N9-F1
#
_entry.id   AF-W7B3N9-F1
#
_cell.length_a   1.000
_cell.length_b   1.000
_cell.length_c   1.000
_cell.angle_alpha   90.00
_cell.angle_beta   90.00
_cell.angle_gamma   90.00
#
_symmetry.space_group_name_H-M   'P 1'
#
loop_
_entity.id
_entity.type
_entity.pdbx_description
1 polymer ?
#
loop_
_entity_poly.entity_id
_entity_poly.type
_entity_poly.pdbx_seq_one_letter_code
_entity_poly.pdbx_strand_id
1 'polypeptide(L)'
;MQKKTTPVNVLSTKKVKKALVATLATVTVLSQMLTVYPTTSAAAEGSEIGTTEAPTRVGDFATLKQIIEQDNGITNIELTADITMTAGIQINNKKTELTINGNGYTLTESKVSINAANMTIFAYTGSAMKTMNVKNLTIRGSHYYSPFTVYDGVKGVVQNFENIDYVGPQFVYNINGFVNFTGKNKIVNGQGVDKLGTLNELVQAGGVTIDGEFIGEHNTTATYAFAVYGANPYFIIKDGAKVDVTANGGEFLYAPANTANFVVGKSATFNLNTLRELFPYAMANVTFDTSSTTTINRTDVSAAALISVGQTLNINPNASLVAKQAAGAPAAAHIFRTTAANAVININDPRKLDLDANGTGANRVFSAAGKTTINFKGLSEIGVFKPTNKTETPDLSWQDATFQVIQASAQAGIVQVGAVSSTGDIQTKFVLADAKRITTTGTVEVAQKAVSELFTNNDPATDTIKDTTTQAKIDAAQKLVDAVTDTVEKTALQKDLDRAQELLNERNAASTDKERQAAAQKAVNELFTNDQPSTDTIKDTTTQASIDDAQGLIDLVVDPTVKAALQKDLDRAQELLDARNAANAAEKARQEAALKAVNELFNSDKPSTDAIKDITNQDAIDAAQKLVDAVTDPTVKAQLQKDLDRAQELLDARNAELAAEKARQEAALKAVNELFNNDKPSTDAIKDITNQGAIDAAQKLVDAVTDEAVKAALQKDLDRRSRITRCT
;
A
#
# COMPACT_ATOMS: atom_id res chain seq x y z
N MET A 1 -37.88 72.46 -20.75
CA MET A 1 -37.05 72.99 -19.66
C MET A 1 -36.57 71.84 -18.79
N GLN A 2 -35.26 71.79 -18.55
CA GLN A 2 -34.52 71.21 -17.41
C GLN A 2 -35.04 69.98 -16.60
N LYS A 3 -34.16 68.96 -16.61
CA LYS A 3 -33.52 68.24 -15.49
C LYS A 3 -34.29 67.27 -14.55
N LYS A 4 -33.59 66.13 -14.36
CA LYS A 4 -33.33 65.34 -13.14
C LYS A 4 -34.45 64.40 -12.68
N THR A 5 -34.36 63.06 -12.77
CA THR A 5 -33.43 61.99 -12.29
C THR A 5 -34.16 61.09 -11.29
N THR A 6 -34.12 59.80 -11.61
CA THR A 6 -34.57 58.53 -11.00
C THR A 6 -34.14 58.31 -9.53
N PRO A 7 -34.61 57.28 -8.76
CA PRO A 7 -34.68 55.83 -9.12
C PRO A 7 -35.98 55.09 -8.71
N VAL A 8 -36.53 54.18 -9.52
CA VAL A 8 -36.21 52.73 -9.65
C VAL A 8 -36.13 51.98 -8.32
N ASN A 9 -37.11 51.12 -8.08
CA ASN A 9 -36.80 49.76 -7.65
C ASN A 9 -37.81 48.78 -8.29
N VAL A 10 -37.29 47.95 -9.20
CA VAL A 10 -38.00 46.88 -9.89
C VAL A 10 -37.39 45.58 -9.37
N LEU A 11 -38.23 44.67 -8.89
CA LEU A 11 -37.89 43.25 -8.89
C LEU A 11 -38.97 42.48 -9.65
N SER A 12 -38.49 41.77 -10.65
CA SER A 12 -39.23 41.21 -11.78
C SER A 12 -39.91 39.89 -11.46
N THR A 13 -41.09 39.70 -12.06
CA THR A 13 -41.78 38.43 -12.22
C THR A 13 -41.50 37.82 -13.60
N LYS A 14 -41.76 36.50 -13.71
CA LYS A 14 -42.08 35.67 -14.90
C LYS A 14 -40.93 34.85 -15.50
N LYS A 15 -40.99 33.50 -15.38
CA LYS A 15 -41.68 32.48 -16.25
C LYS A 15 -40.94 32.33 -17.61
N VAL A 16 -40.70 31.16 -18.21
CA VAL A 16 -41.57 30.01 -18.56
C VAL A 16 -40.65 28.89 -19.09
N LYS A 17 -40.89 27.60 -18.76
CA LYS A 17 -41.24 26.52 -19.72
C LYS A 17 -41.28 25.13 -19.05
N LYS A 18 -42.44 24.50 -19.20
CA LYS A 18 -42.81 23.13 -18.81
C LYS A 18 -42.03 22.10 -19.63
N ALA A 19 -41.51 21.06 -18.98
CA ALA A 19 -41.52 19.69 -19.48
C ALA A 19 -41.40 18.70 -18.30
N LEU A 20 -42.28 17.70 -18.33
CA LEU A 20 -42.33 16.44 -17.58
C LEU A 20 -42.70 16.44 -16.08
N VAL A 21 -43.83 15.79 -15.83
CA VAL A 21 -44.47 15.44 -14.56
C VAL A 21 -44.07 14.01 -14.19
N ALA A 22 -44.06 13.75 -12.88
CA ALA A 22 -44.05 12.46 -12.18
C ALA A 22 -42.67 11.83 -11.87
N THR A 23 -42.07 12.21 -10.74
CA THR A 23 -41.90 11.35 -9.53
C THR A 23 -41.03 12.09 -8.51
N LEU A 24 -41.65 12.71 -7.51
CA LEU A 24 -40.96 13.03 -6.25
C LEU A 24 -41.98 13.05 -5.12
N ALA A 25 -42.36 11.85 -4.69
CA ALA A 25 -43.04 11.63 -3.42
C ALA A 25 -42.16 10.67 -2.61
N THR A 26 -41.99 11.00 -1.33
CA THR A 26 -41.37 10.21 -0.26
C THR A 26 -39.85 10.00 -0.31
N VAL A 27 -39.11 11.08 -0.07
CA VAL A 27 -37.94 11.01 0.83
C VAL A 27 -38.38 11.65 2.14
N THR A 28 -38.85 10.84 3.06
CA THR A 28 -39.15 11.26 4.44
C THR A 28 -38.78 10.11 5.35
N VAL A 29 -38.24 10.45 6.51
CA VAL A 29 -37.81 9.57 7.60
C VAL A 29 -36.38 9.02 7.47
N LEU A 30 -35.39 9.91 7.62
CA LEU A 30 -34.11 9.57 8.24
C LEU A 30 -33.58 10.81 8.99
N SER A 31 -34.19 11.12 10.14
CA SER A 31 -33.63 11.96 11.23
C SER A 31 -34.73 12.48 12.16
N GLN A 32 -35.47 11.58 12.84
CA GLN A 32 -36.15 11.89 14.11
C GLN A 32 -36.26 10.60 14.95
N MET A 33 -35.12 10.03 15.33
CA MET A 33 -34.99 9.29 16.58
C MET A 33 -34.17 10.17 17.52
N LEU A 34 -34.68 11.38 17.78
CA LEU A 34 -34.30 12.14 18.96
C LEU A 34 -35.16 11.60 20.11
N THR A 35 -34.93 10.33 20.48
CA THR A 35 -35.21 9.92 21.85
C THR A 35 -34.27 10.77 22.69
N VAL A 36 -34.84 11.65 23.51
CA VAL A 36 -34.13 12.22 24.64
C VAL A 36 -33.75 11.04 25.53
N TYR A 37 -32.61 10.42 25.22
CA TYR A 37 -31.88 9.65 26.18
C TYR A 37 -31.62 10.60 27.35
N PRO A 38 -31.86 10.21 28.61
CA PRO A 38 -31.10 10.82 29.69
C PRO A 38 -29.63 10.45 29.43
N THR A 39 -28.93 11.26 28.64
CA THR A 39 -27.47 11.30 28.60
C THR A 39 -27.01 11.84 29.95
N THR A 40 -26.86 10.95 30.91
CA THR A 40 -25.81 11.09 31.93
C THR A 40 -24.95 9.86 31.87
N SER A 41 -23.63 10.09 31.82
CA SER A 41 -22.52 9.14 31.66
C SER A 41 -22.17 8.78 30.20
N ALA A 42 -21.47 9.71 29.55
CA ALA A 42 -20.33 9.35 28.72
C ALA A 42 -19.07 9.79 29.47
N ALA A 43 -18.14 8.84 29.62
CA ALA A 43 -16.71 8.97 29.90
C ALA A 43 -16.24 10.30 30.54
N ALA A 44 -16.05 10.27 31.86
CA ALA A 44 -14.93 10.97 32.47
C ALA A 44 -13.84 9.91 32.70
N GLU A 45 -12.83 9.90 31.84
CA GLU A 45 -11.53 9.36 32.26
C GLU A 45 -10.99 10.29 33.34
N GLY A 46 -10.90 9.76 34.56
CA GLY A 46 -10.09 10.28 35.66
C GLY A 46 -10.70 11.41 36.50
N SER A 47 -10.98 11.08 37.77
CA SER A 47 -10.99 12.00 38.94
C SER A 47 -12.20 12.95 39.01
N GLU A 48 -13.10 12.94 39.98
CA GLU A 48 -13.23 12.35 41.31
C GLU A 48 -14.74 12.22 41.54
N ILE A 49 -15.22 11.06 42.01
CA ILE A 49 -16.56 10.98 42.61
C ILE A 49 -16.44 11.75 43.92
N GLY A 50 -17.04 12.93 43.97
CA GLY A 50 -17.20 13.71 45.19
C GLY A 50 -17.98 12.92 46.23
N THR A 51 -17.27 12.23 47.11
CA THR A 51 -17.42 12.38 48.56
C THR A 51 -16.02 12.34 49.17
N THR A 52 -15.60 13.46 49.73
CA THR A 52 -14.34 13.68 50.45
C THR A 52 -14.35 13.03 51.84
N GLU A 53 -14.84 11.80 51.95
CA GLU A 53 -14.66 10.95 53.13
C GLU A 53 -13.95 9.67 52.73
N ALA A 54 -12.82 9.41 53.39
CA ALA A 54 -12.10 8.16 53.27
C ALA A 54 -13.08 6.98 53.56
N PRO A 55 -13.01 5.88 52.80
CA PRO A 55 -13.93 4.77 53.01
C PRO A 55 -13.74 4.23 54.43
N THR A 56 -14.86 3.89 55.08
CA THR A 56 -14.80 3.20 56.37
C THR A 56 -14.31 1.78 56.14
N ARG A 57 -13.17 1.43 56.77
CA ARG A 57 -12.53 0.13 56.64
C ARG A 57 -13.25 -0.91 57.48
N VAL A 58 -13.64 -2.03 56.87
CA VAL A 58 -14.43 -3.08 57.51
C VAL A 58 -13.75 -4.44 57.32
N GLY A 59 -13.48 -5.15 58.41
CA GLY A 59 -12.79 -6.45 58.39
C GLY A 59 -13.61 -7.62 58.93
N ASP A 60 -14.82 -7.37 59.42
CA ASP A 60 -15.68 -8.40 60.00
C ASP A 60 -17.17 -8.09 59.79
N PHE A 61 -18.00 -9.13 59.92
CA PHE A 61 -19.44 -9.06 59.73
C PHE A 61 -20.14 -8.12 60.73
N ALA A 62 -19.72 -8.10 61.99
CA ALA A 62 -20.39 -7.33 63.03
C ALA A 62 -20.30 -5.83 62.75
N THR A 63 -19.10 -5.38 62.35
CA THR A 63 -18.82 -4.01 61.92
C THR A 63 -19.59 -3.67 60.65
N LEU A 64 -19.63 -4.56 59.64
CA LEU A 64 -20.40 -4.35 58.41
C LEU A 64 -21.89 -4.15 58.72
N LYS A 65 -22.47 -5.03 59.55
CA LYS A 65 -23.87 -4.98 59.98
C LYS A 65 -24.19 -3.67 60.70
N GLN A 66 -23.38 -3.30 61.68
CA GLN A 66 -23.56 -2.06 62.43
C GLN A 66 -23.58 -0.83 61.51
N ILE A 67 -22.64 -0.76 60.58
CA ILE A 67 -22.50 0.38 59.67
C ILE A 67 -23.74 0.53 58.77
N ILE A 68 -24.25 -0.57 58.23
CA ILE A 68 -25.33 -0.55 57.26
C ILE A 68 -26.71 -0.36 57.93
N GLU A 69 -26.94 -0.93 59.12
CA GLU A 69 -28.25 -0.85 59.82
C GLU A 69 -28.49 0.47 60.55
N GLN A 70 -27.43 1.14 61.01
CA GLN A 70 -27.56 2.36 61.80
C GLN A 70 -27.67 3.62 60.93
N ASP A 71 -28.38 4.61 61.46
CA ASP A 71 -28.45 5.98 60.92
C ASP A 71 -27.21 6.77 61.37
N ASN A 72 -26.05 6.39 60.83
CA ASN A 72 -24.72 6.83 61.27
C ASN A 72 -24.00 7.72 60.24
N GLY A 73 -24.66 8.11 59.14
CA GLY A 73 -24.05 8.89 58.06
C GLY A 73 -23.07 8.14 57.14
N ILE A 74 -22.57 6.96 57.53
CA ILE A 74 -21.57 6.22 56.76
C ILE A 74 -22.23 5.53 55.56
N THR A 75 -21.80 5.86 54.34
CA THR A 75 -22.29 5.24 53.10
C THR A 75 -21.18 4.62 52.26
N ASN A 76 -19.90 4.94 52.52
CA ASN A 76 -18.75 4.47 51.76
C ASN A 76 -17.91 3.46 52.57
N ILE A 77 -17.84 2.21 52.11
CA ILE A 77 -17.23 1.08 52.81
C ILE A 77 -16.13 0.47 51.95
N GLU A 78 -15.00 0.13 52.56
CA GLU A 78 -13.93 -0.68 51.95
C GLU A 78 -13.64 -1.92 52.79
N LEU A 79 -13.70 -3.10 52.18
CA LEU A 79 -13.39 -4.35 52.86
C LEU A 79 -11.87 -4.50 53.03
N THR A 80 -11.49 -5.08 54.16
CA THR A 80 -10.10 -5.35 54.54
C THR A 80 -9.81 -6.82 54.82
N ALA A 81 -10.84 -7.66 54.74
CA ALA A 81 -10.78 -9.10 54.86
C ALA A 81 -12.01 -9.73 54.19
N ASP A 82 -11.98 -11.03 53.95
CA ASP A 82 -13.15 -11.80 53.56
C ASP A 82 -14.23 -11.73 54.65
N ILE A 83 -15.49 -11.58 54.25
CA ILE A 83 -16.63 -11.48 55.16
C ILE A 83 -17.54 -12.69 54.96
N THR A 84 -17.72 -13.48 56.03
CA THR A 84 -18.77 -14.49 56.09
C THR A 84 -19.98 -13.92 56.82
N MET A 85 -21.11 -13.87 56.14
CA MET A 85 -22.37 -13.36 56.68
C MET A 85 -22.95 -14.34 57.71
N THR A 86 -23.33 -13.85 58.89
CA THR A 86 -23.99 -14.69 59.92
C THR A 86 -25.46 -14.31 60.14
N ALA A 87 -25.91 -13.16 59.63
CA ALA A 87 -27.29 -12.69 59.62
C ALA A 87 -27.53 -11.77 58.41
N GLY A 88 -28.79 -11.51 58.07
CA GLY A 88 -29.14 -10.48 57.10
C GLY A 88 -28.87 -9.09 57.65
N ILE A 89 -28.70 -8.13 56.75
CA ILE A 89 -28.46 -6.72 57.04
C ILE A 89 -29.52 -5.90 56.31
N GLN A 90 -30.46 -5.32 57.06
CA GLN A 90 -31.37 -4.34 56.49
C GLN A 90 -30.65 -3.00 56.36
N ILE A 91 -30.62 -2.42 55.17
CA ILE A 91 -30.07 -1.08 54.99
C ILE A 91 -31.00 -0.09 55.70
N ASN A 92 -30.42 0.79 56.52
CA ASN A 92 -31.18 1.80 57.23
C ASN A 92 -32.09 2.58 56.27
N ASN A 93 -33.37 2.72 56.62
CA ASN A 93 -34.37 3.30 55.72
C ASN A 93 -34.09 4.75 55.31
N LYS A 94 -33.23 5.48 56.02
CA LYS A 94 -32.86 6.86 55.66
C LYS A 94 -31.67 6.96 54.71
N LYS A 95 -30.90 5.89 54.50
CA LYS A 95 -29.77 5.91 53.56
C LYS A 95 -30.30 5.99 52.14
N THR A 96 -29.77 6.94 51.38
CA THR A 96 -30.08 7.14 49.94
C THR A 96 -29.04 6.51 49.04
N GLU A 97 -27.83 6.25 49.57
CA GLU A 97 -26.72 5.65 48.84
C GLU A 97 -25.97 4.65 49.74
N LEU A 98 -25.40 3.62 49.11
CA LEU A 98 -24.46 2.69 49.73
C LEU A 98 -23.39 2.29 48.72
N THR A 99 -22.12 2.49 49.07
CA THR A 99 -20.95 2.08 48.29
C THR A 99 -20.15 1.04 49.07
N ILE A 100 -19.90 -0.11 48.45
CA ILE A 100 -19.06 -1.18 48.99
C ILE A 100 -17.97 -1.50 47.97
N ASN A 101 -16.73 -1.13 48.29
CA ASN A 101 -15.54 -1.62 47.62
C ASN A 101 -15.09 -2.91 48.31
N GLY A 102 -15.21 -4.04 47.62
CA GLY A 102 -14.74 -5.33 48.08
C GLY A 102 -13.23 -5.43 48.17
N ASN A 103 -12.48 -4.55 47.48
CA ASN A 103 -11.02 -4.53 47.49
C ASN A 103 -10.39 -5.92 47.18
N GLY A 104 -11.06 -6.71 46.33
CA GLY A 104 -10.66 -8.07 45.96
C GLY A 104 -11.06 -9.17 46.95
N TYR A 105 -11.64 -8.83 48.11
CA TYR A 105 -12.09 -9.80 49.11
C TYR A 105 -13.40 -10.49 48.70
N THR A 106 -13.72 -11.55 49.44
CA THR A 106 -14.90 -12.38 49.25
C THR A 106 -15.98 -12.05 50.27
N LEU A 107 -17.22 -11.87 49.80
CA LEU A 107 -18.42 -11.89 50.62
C LEU A 107 -19.14 -13.24 50.45
N THR A 108 -19.23 -14.01 51.53
CA THR A 108 -19.88 -15.33 51.55
C THR A 108 -21.18 -15.24 52.33
N GLU A 109 -22.30 -15.56 51.69
CA GLU A 109 -23.61 -15.57 52.34
C GLU A 109 -23.76 -16.70 53.37
N SER A 110 -24.64 -16.51 54.36
CA SER A 110 -24.91 -17.53 55.39
C SER A 110 -25.59 -18.76 54.81
N LYS A 111 -25.36 -19.93 55.42
CA LYS A 111 -26.05 -21.19 55.08
C LYS A 111 -27.35 -21.41 55.85
N VAL A 112 -27.54 -20.69 56.94
CA VAL A 112 -28.74 -20.79 57.78
C VAL A 112 -29.71 -19.72 57.30
N SER A 113 -31.00 -20.03 57.20
CA SER A 113 -32.02 -19.00 56.92
C SER A 113 -31.85 -17.85 57.91
N ILE A 114 -31.39 -16.71 57.40
CA ILE A 114 -30.91 -15.58 58.20
C ILE A 114 -31.98 -14.50 58.42
N ASN A 115 -33.15 -14.66 57.80
CA ASN A 115 -34.40 -13.95 58.07
C ASN A 115 -35.56 -14.69 57.38
N ALA A 116 -36.81 -14.32 57.70
CA ALA A 116 -38.01 -14.92 57.11
C ALA A 116 -38.11 -14.76 55.57
N ALA A 117 -37.28 -13.89 54.97
CA ALA A 117 -37.29 -13.57 53.54
C ALA A 117 -36.04 -14.06 52.78
N ASN A 118 -35.06 -14.70 53.42
CA ASN A 118 -33.76 -15.09 52.84
C ASN A 118 -33.08 -13.97 52.01
N MET A 119 -32.93 -12.76 52.57
CA MET A 119 -32.22 -11.63 51.94
C MET A 119 -30.88 -11.34 52.66
N THR A 120 -29.81 -11.02 51.93
CA THR A 120 -28.46 -10.79 52.51
C THR A 120 -28.25 -9.35 52.96
N ILE A 121 -28.04 -8.40 52.04
CA ILE A 121 -28.02 -6.96 52.30
C ILE A 121 -29.17 -6.35 51.52
N PHE A 122 -30.11 -5.69 52.18
CA PHE A 122 -31.37 -5.33 51.50
C PHE A 122 -31.97 -3.98 51.87
N ALA A 123 -32.55 -3.31 50.87
CA ALA A 123 -33.45 -2.17 51.05
C ALA A 123 -34.90 -2.68 51.13
N TYR A 124 -35.57 -2.42 52.25
CA TYR A 124 -36.95 -2.87 52.49
C TYR A 124 -37.99 -1.76 52.28
N THR A 125 -39.27 -2.11 52.31
CA THR A 125 -40.38 -1.15 52.16
C THR A 125 -40.22 0.05 53.10
N GLY A 126 -40.31 1.25 52.54
CA GLY A 126 -40.08 2.52 53.26
C GLY A 126 -38.64 3.03 53.20
N SER A 127 -37.73 2.32 52.54
CA SER A 127 -36.36 2.79 52.30
C SER A 127 -36.31 3.98 51.34
N ALA A 128 -35.44 4.95 51.65
CA ALA A 128 -35.12 6.11 50.82
C ALA A 128 -34.03 5.81 49.77
N MET A 129 -33.56 4.56 49.67
CA MET A 129 -32.45 4.16 48.80
C MET A 129 -32.66 4.61 47.35
N LYS A 130 -31.58 5.09 46.74
CA LYS A 130 -31.50 5.54 45.33
C LYS A 130 -30.40 4.84 44.57
N THR A 131 -29.24 4.65 45.20
CA THR A 131 -28.07 4.09 44.51
C THR A 131 -27.34 3.08 45.38
N MET A 132 -26.96 1.95 44.81
CA MET A 132 -26.02 1.01 45.41
C MET A 132 -24.83 0.86 44.47
N ASN A 133 -23.61 1.11 44.94
CA ASN A 133 -22.39 0.91 44.18
C ASN A 133 -21.60 -0.24 44.82
N VAL A 134 -21.44 -1.35 44.12
CA VAL A 134 -20.70 -2.51 44.61
C VAL A 134 -19.59 -2.81 43.62
N LYS A 135 -18.34 -2.85 44.09
CA LYS A 135 -17.19 -3.05 43.20
C LYS A 135 -16.11 -3.95 43.75
N ASN A 136 -15.34 -4.58 42.86
CA ASN A 136 -14.15 -5.37 43.16
C ASN A 136 -14.41 -6.45 44.23
N LEU A 137 -15.47 -7.23 44.03
CA LEU A 137 -15.96 -8.15 45.05
C LEU A 137 -16.20 -9.54 44.46
N THR A 138 -15.65 -10.54 45.13
CA THR A 138 -16.03 -11.93 44.91
C THR A 138 -17.22 -12.25 45.79
N ILE A 139 -18.29 -12.82 45.25
CA ILE A 139 -19.50 -13.13 46.00
C ILE A 139 -19.83 -14.61 45.85
N ARG A 140 -20.08 -15.26 46.98
CA ARG A 140 -20.53 -16.66 47.06
C ARG A 140 -21.91 -16.66 47.69
N GLY A 141 -22.92 -16.71 46.83
CA GLY A 141 -24.33 -16.65 47.19
C GLY A 141 -24.92 -18.02 47.55
N SER A 142 -25.81 -18.02 48.51
CA SER A 142 -26.63 -19.15 48.97
C SER A 142 -28.13 -18.80 48.98
N HIS A 143 -28.48 -17.51 48.98
CA HIS A 143 -29.85 -17.04 49.12
C HIS A 143 -30.58 -16.83 47.80
N TYR A 144 -31.90 -16.89 47.88
CA TYR A 144 -32.80 -16.77 46.73
C TYR A 144 -32.91 -15.33 46.21
N TYR A 145 -33.10 -14.35 47.11
CA TYR A 145 -33.18 -12.94 46.73
C TYR A 145 -31.78 -12.35 46.83
N SER A 146 -31.21 -11.96 45.70
CA SER A 146 -29.84 -11.43 45.47
C SER A 146 -29.02 -10.93 46.67
N PRO A 147 -27.67 -11.02 46.62
CA PRO A 147 -26.79 -10.51 47.68
C PRO A 147 -27.06 -9.06 48.09
N PHE A 148 -27.44 -8.24 47.12
CA PHE A 148 -27.91 -6.88 47.30
C PHE A 148 -29.35 -6.79 46.78
N THR A 149 -30.33 -6.95 47.68
CA THR A 149 -31.74 -7.01 47.30
C THR A 149 -32.42 -5.65 47.40
N VAL A 150 -33.25 -5.32 46.42
CA VAL A 150 -34.20 -4.19 46.51
C VAL A 150 -35.60 -4.77 46.52
N TYR A 151 -36.29 -4.67 47.66
CA TYR A 151 -37.63 -5.22 47.81
C TYR A 151 -38.66 -4.45 46.96
N ASP A 152 -39.73 -5.13 46.52
CA ASP A 152 -40.72 -4.63 45.54
C ASP A 152 -41.32 -3.25 45.88
N GLY A 153 -41.47 -2.95 47.18
CA GLY A 153 -41.99 -1.68 47.67
C GLY A 153 -41.06 -0.47 47.43
N VAL A 154 -39.80 -0.70 47.06
CA VAL A 154 -38.79 0.33 46.78
C VAL A 154 -38.62 0.47 45.27
N LYS A 155 -38.65 1.70 44.76
CA LYS A 155 -38.71 1.98 43.32
C LYS A 155 -37.57 2.90 42.87
N GLY A 156 -37.10 2.70 41.65
CA GLY A 156 -36.13 3.56 40.97
C GLY A 156 -34.71 3.44 41.51
N VAL A 157 -34.38 2.39 42.26
CA VAL A 157 -33.01 2.18 42.77
C VAL A 157 -32.10 1.78 41.61
N VAL A 158 -30.95 2.42 41.48
CA VAL A 158 -29.89 2.04 40.54
C VAL A 158 -28.83 1.22 41.27
N GLN A 159 -28.59 0.00 40.81
CA GLN A 159 -27.48 -0.83 41.29
C GLN A 159 -26.34 -0.79 40.27
N ASN A 160 -25.16 -0.38 40.69
CA ASN A 160 -23.95 -0.35 39.88
C ASN A 160 -23.01 -1.45 40.37
N PHE A 161 -22.69 -2.40 39.49
CA PHE A 161 -21.79 -3.51 39.76
C PHE A 161 -20.54 -3.38 38.89
N GLU A 162 -19.37 -3.28 39.52
CA GLU A 162 -18.09 -3.14 38.82
C GLU A 162 -17.13 -4.26 39.26
N ASN A 163 -16.55 -5.00 38.31
CA ASN A 163 -15.56 -6.06 38.62
C ASN A 163 -16.07 -7.11 39.62
N ILE A 164 -17.24 -7.70 39.35
CA ILE A 164 -17.87 -8.71 40.22
C ILE A 164 -17.62 -10.13 39.71
N ASP A 165 -17.22 -11.04 40.61
CA ASP A 165 -17.24 -12.48 40.39
C ASP A 165 -18.28 -13.14 41.31
N TYR A 166 -19.43 -13.50 40.74
CA TYR A 166 -20.56 -14.06 41.47
C TYR A 166 -20.85 -15.51 41.06
N VAL A 167 -21.06 -16.36 42.08
CA VAL A 167 -21.70 -17.67 41.94
C VAL A 167 -22.78 -17.80 43.00
N GLY A 168 -24.01 -18.10 42.59
CA GLY A 168 -25.12 -18.38 43.51
C GLY A 168 -26.48 -18.45 42.78
N PRO A 169 -27.62 -18.45 43.50
CA PRO A 169 -28.94 -18.71 42.90
C PRO A 169 -29.52 -17.60 42.00
N GLN A 170 -29.37 -16.33 42.41
CA GLN A 170 -29.82 -15.13 41.67
C GLN A 170 -28.94 -13.94 42.02
N PHE A 171 -28.46 -13.17 41.04
CA PHE A 171 -27.53 -12.08 41.33
C PHE A 171 -28.23 -10.73 41.57
N VAL A 172 -29.31 -10.44 40.86
CA VAL A 172 -30.02 -9.16 40.98
C VAL A 172 -31.51 -9.38 41.13
N TYR A 173 -32.06 -8.79 42.19
CA TYR A 173 -33.49 -8.62 42.41
C TYR A 173 -33.76 -7.14 42.68
N ASN A 174 -34.17 -6.42 41.63
CA ASN A 174 -34.45 -4.98 41.64
C ASN A 174 -35.54 -4.63 40.61
N ILE A 175 -36.68 -5.33 40.68
CA ILE A 175 -37.73 -5.35 39.64
C ILE A 175 -38.29 -3.97 39.26
N ASN A 176 -38.23 -2.99 40.18
CA ASN A 176 -38.72 -1.63 39.98
C ASN A 176 -37.59 -0.61 39.84
N GLY A 177 -36.34 -1.06 39.66
CA GLY A 177 -35.14 -0.23 39.54
C GLY A 177 -34.31 -0.58 38.31
N PHE A 178 -33.02 -0.26 38.33
CA PHE A 178 -32.11 -0.44 37.20
C PHE A 178 -30.81 -1.08 37.67
N VAL A 179 -30.14 -1.78 36.77
CA VAL A 179 -28.81 -2.33 37.03
C VAL A 179 -27.83 -1.99 35.92
N ASN A 180 -26.63 -1.59 36.32
CA ASN A 180 -25.50 -1.30 35.44
C ASN A 180 -24.33 -2.23 35.80
N PHE A 181 -23.73 -2.84 34.79
CA PHE A 181 -22.52 -3.63 34.91
C PHE A 181 -21.36 -2.89 34.22
N THR A 182 -20.29 -2.61 34.95
CA THR A 182 -19.07 -1.97 34.43
C THR A 182 -17.81 -2.80 34.70
N GLY A 183 -16.75 -2.58 33.93
CA GLY A 183 -15.51 -3.36 34.10
C GLY A 183 -15.71 -4.83 33.72
N LYS A 184 -15.20 -5.78 34.52
CA LYS A 184 -15.27 -7.21 34.22
C LYS A 184 -16.17 -7.98 35.18
N ASN A 185 -17.36 -8.36 34.72
CA ASN A 185 -18.34 -9.08 35.53
C ASN A 185 -18.50 -10.53 35.06
N LYS A 186 -18.46 -11.47 36.00
CA LYS A 186 -18.80 -12.87 35.79
C LYS A 186 -19.93 -13.24 36.74
N ILE A 187 -21.11 -13.51 36.18
CA ILE A 187 -22.32 -13.81 36.93
C ILE A 187 -22.81 -15.20 36.55
N VAL A 188 -22.63 -16.15 37.47
CA VAL A 188 -23.03 -17.54 37.27
C VAL A 188 -24.20 -17.86 38.20
N ASN A 189 -25.32 -18.22 37.59
CA ASN A 189 -26.35 -18.95 38.30
C ASN A 189 -25.89 -20.40 38.45
N GLY A 190 -25.44 -20.74 39.65
CA GLY A 190 -24.96 -22.07 40.01
C GLY A 190 -25.30 -22.37 41.46
N GLN A 191 -25.29 -23.66 41.80
CA GLN A 191 -25.41 -24.08 43.20
C GLN A 191 -24.17 -23.57 43.95
N GLY A 192 -24.33 -22.52 44.76
CA GLY A 192 -23.31 -22.01 45.66
C GLY A 192 -22.98 -23.01 46.77
N VAL A 193 -22.05 -22.62 47.67
CA VAL A 193 -21.48 -23.50 48.72
C VAL A 193 -22.59 -24.31 49.43
N ASP A 194 -22.60 -25.61 49.17
CA ASP A 194 -23.46 -26.67 49.75
C ASP A 194 -24.96 -26.74 49.36
N LYS A 195 -25.33 -26.35 48.12
CA LYS A 195 -26.60 -26.76 47.46
C LYS A 195 -27.93 -26.33 48.12
N LEU A 196 -27.99 -25.19 48.81
CA LEU A 196 -29.17 -24.79 49.60
C LEU A 196 -30.19 -23.89 48.86
N GLY A 197 -30.00 -23.59 47.57
CA GLY A 197 -30.84 -22.62 46.85
C GLY A 197 -31.51 -23.18 45.59
N THR A 198 -32.75 -22.73 45.34
CA THR A 198 -33.41 -22.89 44.04
C THR A 198 -32.83 -21.86 43.07
N LEU A 199 -32.28 -22.32 41.95
CA LEU A 199 -31.73 -21.47 40.89
C LEU A 199 -32.84 -20.64 40.22
N ASN A 200 -32.58 -19.36 39.94
CA ASN A 200 -33.57 -18.44 39.36
C ASN A 200 -33.06 -17.63 38.14
N GLU A 201 -33.65 -16.49 37.75
CA GLU A 201 -33.01 -15.62 36.75
C GLU A 201 -31.65 -15.11 37.27
N LEU A 202 -30.72 -14.77 36.37
CA LEU A 202 -29.50 -14.06 36.77
C LEU A 202 -29.87 -12.69 37.33
N VAL A 203 -30.77 -12.00 36.63
CA VAL A 203 -31.13 -10.60 36.89
C VAL A 203 -32.62 -10.39 36.67
N GLN A 204 -33.28 -9.82 37.68
CA GLN A 204 -34.58 -9.19 37.54
C GLN A 204 -34.45 -7.69 37.83
N ALA A 205 -34.78 -6.85 36.84
CA ALA A 205 -34.67 -5.40 36.96
C ALA A 205 -35.78 -4.67 36.18
N GLY A 206 -35.86 -3.35 36.28
CA GLY A 206 -36.62 -2.52 35.33
C GLY A 206 -35.84 -2.21 34.05
N GLY A 207 -34.50 -2.24 34.11
CA GLY A 207 -33.63 -2.13 32.95
C GLY A 207 -32.20 -2.58 33.26
N VAL A 208 -31.51 -3.07 32.23
CA VAL A 208 -30.14 -3.62 32.31
C VAL A 208 -29.24 -2.87 31.34
N THR A 209 -28.11 -2.37 31.85
CA THR A 209 -27.02 -1.79 31.04
C THR A 209 -25.73 -2.56 31.30
N ILE A 210 -25.00 -2.90 30.23
CA ILE A 210 -23.68 -3.54 30.31
C ILE A 210 -22.65 -2.68 29.56
N ASP A 211 -21.60 -2.26 30.25
CA ASP A 211 -20.53 -1.38 29.78
C ASP A 211 -19.16 -1.94 30.19
N GLY A 212 -18.67 -2.93 29.44
CA GLY A 212 -17.44 -3.65 29.74
C GLY A 212 -17.48 -5.12 29.31
N GLU A 213 -16.76 -5.98 30.03
CA GLU A 213 -16.80 -7.43 29.86
C GLU A 213 -17.87 -8.04 30.76
N PHE A 214 -18.78 -8.84 30.20
CA PHE A 214 -19.80 -9.57 30.95
C PHE A 214 -19.88 -11.03 30.51
N ILE A 215 -19.73 -11.93 31.47
CA ILE A 215 -19.95 -13.37 31.29
C ILE A 215 -21.16 -13.76 32.14
N GLY A 216 -22.23 -14.21 31.49
CA GLY A 216 -23.44 -14.70 32.14
C GLY A 216 -23.65 -16.19 31.90
N GLU A 217 -23.76 -16.99 32.95
CA GLU A 217 -24.08 -18.42 32.83
C GLU A 217 -25.36 -18.73 33.61
N HIS A 218 -26.44 -18.98 32.88
CA HIS A 218 -27.74 -19.32 33.44
C HIS A 218 -27.98 -20.83 33.29
N ASN A 219 -27.92 -21.56 34.42
CA ASN A 219 -27.92 -23.03 34.45
C ASN A 219 -29.21 -23.64 35.03
N THR A 220 -30.35 -22.95 34.90
CA THR A 220 -31.65 -23.47 35.37
C THR A 220 -32.63 -23.65 34.24
N THR A 221 -33.40 -24.74 34.26
CA THR A 221 -34.42 -25.05 33.25
C THR A 221 -35.79 -24.43 33.52
N ALA A 222 -35.94 -23.65 34.61
CA ALA A 222 -37.24 -23.21 35.10
C ALA A 222 -37.62 -21.76 34.74
N THR A 223 -36.63 -20.91 34.41
CA THR A 223 -36.84 -19.46 34.25
C THR A 223 -35.99 -18.88 33.12
N TYR A 224 -36.18 -17.60 32.80
CA TYR A 224 -35.41 -16.85 31.82
C TYR A 224 -34.02 -16.48 32.36
N ALA A 225 -33.04 -16.17 31.52
CA ALA A 225 -31.75 -15.68 32.02
C ALA A 225 -31.87 -14.27 32.63
N PHE A 226 -32.64 -13.40 31.99
CA PHE A 226 -32.93 -12.03 32.41
C PHE A 226 -34.44 -11.79 32.38
N ALA A 227 -34.94 -10.98 33.32
CA ALA A 227 -36.30 -10.46 33.28
C ALA A 227 -36.30 -8.95 33.50
N VAL A 228 -36.92 -8.21 32.59
CA VAL A 228 -37.08 -6.76 32.70
C VAL A 228 -38.54 -6.35 32.82
N TYR A 229 -38.84 -5.47 33.77
CA TYR A 229 -40.19 -5.03 34.12
C TYR A 229 -40.35 -3.50 34.01
N GLY A 230 -41.56 -3.01 34.29
CA GLY A 230 -41.85 -1.57 34.31
C GLY A 230 -42.43 -1.04 33.00
N ALA A 231 -42.57 0.29 32.93
CA ALA A 231 -43.29 0.96 31.84
C ALA A 231 -42.52 0.98 30.52
N ASN A 232 -41.19 1.15 30.58
CA ASN A 232 -40.31 1.18 29.41
C ASN A 232 -39.03 0.38 29.70
N PRO A 233 -39.12 -0.95 29.80
CA PRO A 233 -37.96 -1.77 30.12
C PRO A 233 -36.91 -1.73 29.01
N TYR A 234 -35.66 -2.03 29.35
CA TYR A 234 -34.60 -2.12 28.34
C TYR A 234 -33.50 -3.11 28.73
N PHE A 235 -32.81 -3.61 27.72
CA PHE A 235 -31.55 -4.33 27.83
C PHE A 235 -30.57 -3.74 26.82
N ILE A 236 -29.52 -3.08 27.32
CA ILE A 236 -28.57 -2.33 26.50
C ILE A 236 -27.17 -2.85 26.77
N ILE A 237 -26.53 -3.36 25.71
CA ILE A 237 -25.09 -3.57 25.65
C ILE A 237 -24.50 -2.29 25.04
N LYS A 238 -23.66 -1.60 25.79
CA LYS A 238 -23.07 -0.31 25.40
C LYS A 238 -22.01 -0.50 24.31
N ASP A 239 -21.64 0.61 23.67
CA ASP A 239 -20.63 0.63 22.61
C ASP A 239 -19.31 0.01 23.10
N GLY A 240 -18.70 -0.84 22.28
CA GLY A 240 -17.44 -1.54 22.58
C GLY A 240 -17.49 -2.62 23.67
N ALA A 241 -18.63 -2.82 24.35
CA ALA A 241 -18.78 -3.85 25.37
C ALA A 241 -18.69 -5.27 24.78
N LYS A 242 -18.24 -6.23 25.59
CA LYS A 242 -18.06 -7.65 25.21
C LYS A 242 -18.90 -8.53 26.13
N VAL A 243 -19.91 -9.17 25.57
CA VAL A 243 -20.92 -9.89 26.34
C VAL A 243 -21.05 -11.31 25.84
N ASP A 244 -20.77 -12.26 26.71
CA ASP A 244 -20.93 -13.69 26.46
C ASP A 244 -21.98 -14.24 27.44
N VAL A 245 -23.08 -14.78 26.90
CA VAL A 245 -24.15 -15.36 27.70
C VAL A 245 -24.44 -16.78 27.26
N THR A 246 -24.51 -17.67 28.23
CA THR A 246 -25.03 -19.03 28.04
C THR A 246 -26.33 -19.18 28.84
N ALA A 247 -27.44 -19.33 28.14
CA ALA A 247 -28.76 -19.61 28.70
C ALA A 247 -29.09 -21.10 28.49
N ASN A 248 -28.67 -21.96 29.42
CA ASN A 248 -28.78 -23.42 29.30
C ASN A 248 -30.18 -23.98 29.60
N GLY A 249 -31.15 -23.12 29.92
CA GLY A 249 -32.51 -23.56 30.24
C GLY A 249 -33.61 -22.74 29.58
N GLY A 250 -34.21 -21.78 30.28
CA GLY A 250 -35.28 -20.96 29.68
C GLY A 250 -34.77 -20.01 28.57
N GLU A 251 -35.64 -19.11 28.14
CA GLU A 251 -35.33 -18.07 27.15
C GLU A 251 -34.32 -17.05 27.71
N PHE A 252 -33.69 -16.27 26.83
CA PHE A 252 -32.68 -15.31 27.25
C PHE A 252 -33.26 -14.13 28.05
N LEU A 253 -34.26 -13.41 27.52
CA LEU A 253 -34.76 -12.17 28.10
C LEU A 253 -36.29 -12.11 28.07
N TYR A 254 -36.92 -12.09 29.24
CA TYR A 254 -38.34 -11.75 29.39
C TYR A 254 -38.55 -10.24 29.49
N ALA A 255 -39.59 -9.77 28.82
CA ALA A 255 -40.21 -8.46 29.07
C ALA A 255 -41.72 -8.52 28.75
N PRO A 256 -42.53 -7.58 29.26
CA PRO A 256 -43.90 -7.40 28.78
C PRO A 256 -43.94 -7.18 27.26
N ALA A 257 -44.94 -7.76 26.61
CA ALA A 257 -45.03 -7.78 25.15
C ALA A 257 -45.03 -6.36 24.55
N ASN A 258 -44.13 -6.13 23.59
CA ASN A 258 -43.98 -4.91 22.81
C ASN A 258 -43.62 -3.65 23.62
N THR A 259 -43.03 -3.78 24.81
CA THR A 259 -42.65 -2.62 25.65
C THR A 259 -41.15 -2.37 25.72
N ALA A 260 -40.33 -3.42 25.62
CA ALA A 260 -38.89 -3.30 25.89
C ALA A 260 -38.03 -3.02 24.66
N ASN A 261 -36.92 -2.32 24.86
CA ASN A 261 -35.88 -2.12 23.85
C ASN A 261 -34.68 -3.03 24.10
N PHE A 262 -34.21 -3.72 23.07
CA PHE A 262 -32.98 -4.50 23.10
C PHE A 262 -31.96 -3.87 22.15
N VAL A 263 -30.76 -3.55 22.66
CA VAL A 263 -29.72 -2.87 21.89
C VAL A 263 -28.36 -3.55 22.08
N VAL A 264 -27.71 -3.88 20.97
CA VAL A 264 -26.28 -4.17 20.90
C VAL A 264 -25.61 -2.93 20.30
N GLY A 265 -24.85 -2.21 21.13
CA GLY A 265 -24.23 -0.92 20.79
C GLY A 265 -23.12 -1.01 19.75
N LYS A 266 -22.58 0.13 19.35
CA LYS A 266 -21.61 0.23 18.27
C LYS A 266 -20.33 -0.53 18.61
N SER A 267 -19.82 -1.31 17.66
CA SER A 267 -18.63 -2.13 17.86
C SER A 267 -18.67 -3.08 19.06
N ALA A 268 -19.85 -3.30 19.66
CA ALA A 268 -20.03 -4.22 20.77
C ALA A 268 -20.07 -5.66 20.26
N THR A 269 -19.65 -6.62 21.09
CA THR A 269 -19.75 -8.04 20.82
C THR A 269 -20.80 -8.68 21.73
N PHE A 270 -21.73 -9.43 21.14
CA PHE A 270 -22.73 -10.20 21.88
C PHE A 270 -22.77 -11.64 21.37
N ASN A 271 -22.32 -12.58 22.19
CA ASN A 271 -22.43 -14.00 21.91
C ASN A 271 -23.46 -14.62 22.85
N LEU A 272 -24.46 -15.28 22.27
CA LEU A 272 -25.51 -15.96 23.00
C LEU A 272 -25.59 -17.41 22.54
N ASN A 273 -25.32 -18.32 23.46
CA ASN A 273 -25.72 -19.71 23.35
C ASN A 273 -26.98 -19.90 24.20
N THR A 274 -28.09 -20.27 23.58
CA THR A 274 -29.38 -20.40 24.25
C THR A 274 -30.00 -21.75 23.96
N LEU A 275 -30.67 -22.34 24.94
CA LEU A 275 -31.49 -23.52 24.72
C LEU A 275 -32.73 -23.13 23.91
N ARG A 276 -33.45 -22.10 24.34
CA ARG A 276 -34.73 -21.65 23.76
C ARG A 276 -34.59 -20.35 22.95
N GLU A 277 -35.70 -19.82 22.46
CA GLU A 277 -35.76 -18.52 21.79
C GLU A 277 -35.20 -17.37 22.65
N LEU A 278 -34.82 -16.26 22.01
CA LEU A 278 -34.27 -15.11 22.76
C LEU A 278 -35.32 -14.50 23.66
N PHE A 279 -36.50 -14.28 23.11
CA PHE A 279 -37.58 -13.55 23.78
C PHE A 279 -38.86 -14.40 23.78
N PRO A 280 -39.47 -14.64 24.95
CA PRO A 280 -40.79 -15.29 25.01
C PRO A 280 -41.89 -14.37 24.47
N TYR A 281 -41.71 -13.05 24.57
CA TYR A 281 -42.59 -12.03 24.02
C TYR A 281 -41.80 -11.03 23.19
N ALA A 282 -42.43 -10.44 22.18
CA ALA A 282 -41.75 -9.51 21.29
C ALA A 282 -41.21 -8.26 22.01
N MET A 283 -40.00 -7.85 21.66
CA MET A 283 -39.45 -6.56 22.07
C MET A 283 -40.10 -5.44 21.24
N ALA A 284 -40.30 -4.25 21.81
CA ALA A 284 -40.73 -3.07 21.06
C ALA A 284 -39.76 -2.79 19.91
N ASN A 285 -38.48 -2.63 20.25
CA ASN A 285 -37.42 -2.36 19.28
C ASN A 285 -36.21 -3.25 19.54
N VAL A 286 -35.59 -3.71 18.46
CA VAL A 286 -34.35 -4.50 18.47
C VAL A 286 -33.35 -3.79 17.58
N THR A 287 -32.17 -3.48 18.10
CA THR A 287 -31.11 -2.79 17.35
C THR A 287 -29.80 -3.54 17.49
N PHE A 288 -29.21 -3.89 16.35
CA PHE A 288 -27.81 -4.26 16.21
C PHE A 288 -27.11 -3.08 15.53
N ASP A 289 -26.40 -2.29 16.33
CA ASP A 289 -25.88 -1.00 15.89
C ASP A 289 -24.61 -1.14 15.06
N THR A 290 -24.14 -0.03 14.49
CA THR A 290 -23.03 0.01 13.55
C THR A 290 -21.80 -0.73 14.06
N SER A 291 -21.26 -1.62 13.22
CA SER A 291 -20.05 -2.39 13.51
C SER A 291 -20.16 -3.39 14.66
N SER A 292 -21.34 -3.54 15.28
CA SER A 292 -21.60 -4.57 16.29
C SER A 292 -21.41 -5.97 15.73
N THR A 293 -21.06 -6.94 16.58
CA THR A 293 -20.89 -8.34 16.21
C THR A 293 -21.75 -9.20 17.12
N THR A 294 -22.75 -9.86 16.54
CA THR A 294 -23.67 -10.72 17.29
C THR A 294 -23.70 -12.13 16.74
N THR A 295 -23.53 -13.11 17.62
CA THR A 295 -23.75 -14.52 17.32
C THR A 295 -24.80 -15.09 18.25
N ILE A 296 -25.85 -15.68 17.67
CA ILE A 296 -26.95 -16.31 18.40
C ILE A 296 -27.09 -17.76 17.93
N ASN A 297 -26.84 -18.68 18.86
CA ASN A 297 -26.97 -20.12 18.64
C ASN A 297 -28.07 -20.67 19.53
N ARG A 298 -29.20 -21.07 18.91
CA ARG A 298 -30.24 -21.85 19.58
C ARG A 298 -29.97 -23.34 19.43
N THR A 299 -30.04 -24.07 20.54
CA THR A 299 -29.76 -25.51 20.57
C THR A 299 -31.00 -26.40 20.66
N ASP A 300 -32.14 -25.93 21.18
CA ASP A 300 -33.38 -26.72 21.19
C ASP A 300 -34.12 -26.71 19.83
N VAL A 301 -34.90 -27.77 19.63
CA VAL A 301 -35.85 -27.89 18.52
C VAL A 301 -37.22 -27.38 19.00
N SER A 302 -37.63 -26.19 18.56
CA SER A 302 -38.95 -25.64 18.90
C SER A 302 -39.59 -24.85 17.77
N ALA A 303 -40.92 -24.75 17.86
CA ALA A 303 -41.78 -24.03 16.93
C ALA A 303 -41.79 -22.52 17.13
N ALA A 304 -41.17 -22.01 18.19
CA ALA A 304 -41.07 -20.57 18.44
C ALA A 304 -40.12 -19.89 17.45
N ALA A 305 -40.38 -18.62 17.15
CA ALA A 305 -39.40 -17.81 16.42
C ALA A 305 -38.21 -17.49 17.32
N LEU A 306 -37.00 -17.45 16.76
CA LEU A 306 -35.78 -17.14 17.52
C LEU A 306 -35.83 -15.73 18.09
N ILE A 307 -36.28 -14.76 17.30
CA ILE A 307 -36.37 -13.33 17.67
C ILE A 307 -37.75 -12.80 17.30
N SER A 308 -38.49 -12.32 18.30
CA SER A 308 -39.80 -11.69 18.11
C SER A 308 -39.71 -10.16 18.22
N VAL A 309 -40.32 -9.44 17.27
CA VAL A 309 -40.21 -7.97 17.13
C VAL A 309 -41.59 -7.34 17.04
N GLY A 310 -41.85 -6.37 17.90
CA GLY A 310 -43.14 -5.67 17.99
C GLY A 310 -43.23 -4.53 16.98
N GLN A 311 -42.24 -3.64 16.96
CA GLN A 311 -42.27 -2.41 16.15
C GLN A 311 -41.13 -2.36 15.15
N THR A 312 -39.88 -2.23 15.60
CA THR A 312 -38.74 -2.04 14.70
C THR A 312 -37.59 -3.00 14.98
N LEU A 313 -37.04 -3.59 13.92
CA LEU A 313 -35.72 -4.23 13.93
C LEU A 313 -34.76 -3.41 13.07
N ASN A 314 -33.63 -3.00 13.63
CA ASN A 314 -32.57 -2.33 12.89
C ASN A 314 -31.29 -3.17 12.93
N ILE A 315 -30.81 -3.53 11.76
CA ILE A 315 -29.44 -4.00 11.53
C ILE A 315 -28.75 -2.87 10.79
N ASN A 316 -27.88 -2.15 11.51
CA ASN A 316 -27.24 -0.93 11.02
C ASN A 316 -25.98 -1.24 10.18
N PRO A 317 -25.44 -0.23 9.46
CA PRO A 317 -24.27 -0.42 8.60
C PRO A 317 -23.10 -1.08 9.31
N ASN A 318 -22.40 -1.96 8.61
CA ASN A 318 -21.25 -2.71 9.12
C ASN A 318 -21.55 -3.63 10.34
N ALA A 319 -22.81 -3.76 10.78
CA ALA A 319 -23.16 -4.74 11.82
C ALA A 319 -23.02 -6.17 11.29
N SER A 320 -22.61 -7.10 12.15
CA SER A 320 -22.61 -8.53 11.90
C SER A 320 -23.64 -9.22 12.77
N LEU A 321 -24.51 -10.01 12.15
CA LEU A 321 -25.47 -10.87 12.84
C LEU A 321 -25.46 -12.27 12.23
N VAL A 322 -25.04 -13.23 13.03
CA VAL A 322 -25.19 -14.66 12.76
C VAL A 322 -26.27 -15.19 13.69
N ALA A 323 -27.39 -15.62 13.14
CA ALA A 323 -28.51 -16.14 13.92
C ALA A 323 -28.96 -17.47 13.32
N LYS A 324 -28.87 -18.53 14.13
CA LYS A 324 -29.12 -19.89 13.68
C LYS A 324 -30.14 -20.60 14.57
N GLN A 325 -31.09 -21.29 13.93
CA GLN A 325 -31.96 -22.24 14.62
C GLN A 325 -31.32 -23.63 14.73
N ALA A 326 -31.82 -24.43 15.67
CA ALA A 326 -31.41 -25.82 15.76
C ALA A 326 -31.84 -26.61 14.51
N ALA A 327 -31.02 -27.60 14.15
CA ALA A 327 -31.34 -28.52 13.09
C ALA A 327 -32.63 -29.28 13.43
N GLY A 328 -33.54 -29.40 12.47
CA GLY A 328 -34.79 -30.15 12.69
C GLY A 328 -35.94 -29.33 13.29
N ALA A 329 -35.78 -28.02 13.52
CA ALA A 329 -36.87 -27.14 13.96
C ALA A 329 -38.13 -27.29 13.06
N PRO A 330 -39.35 -27.34 13.63
CA PRO A 330 -40.57 -27.59 12.86
C PRO A 330 -40.97 -26.39 11.98
N ALA A 331 -41.96 -26.60 11.12
CA ALA A 331 -42.39 -25.64 10.09
C ALA A 331 -42.78 -24.23 10.60
N ALA A 332 -43.16 -24.08 11.87
CA ALA A 332 -43.53 -22.80 12.48
C ALA A 332 -42.33 -22.00 13.02
N ALA A 333 -41.14 -22.60 13.08
CA ALA A 333 -39.94 -21.96 13.58
C ALA A 333 -39.44 -20.91 12.56
N HIS A 334 -39.19 -19.69 12.99
CA HIS A 334 -38.66 -18.62 12.13
C HIS A 334 -37.47 -17.93 12.78
N ILE A 335 -36.59 -17.28 12.02
CA ILE A 335 -35.54 -16.46 12.65
C ILE A 335 -36.18 -15.21 13.25
N PHE A 336 -36.84 -14.42 12.42
CA PHE A 336 -37.57 -13.23 12.83
C PHE A 336 -39.07 -13.42 12.68
N ARG A 337 -39.80 -13.04 13.74
CA ARG A 337 -41.25 -12.90 13.68
C ARG A 337 -41.68 -11.52 14.15
N THR A 338 -42.35 -10.77 13.29
CA THR A 338 -43.06 -9.57 13.75
C THR A 338 -44.40 -9.93 14.37
N THR A 339 -44.79 -9.24 15.45
CA THR A 339 -46.01 -9.52 16.23
C THR A 339 -47.07 -8.44 16.14
N ALA A 340 -46.75 -7.27 15.58
CA ALA A 340 -47.71 -6.19 15.34
C ALA A 340 -47.78 -5.81 13.86
N ALA A 341 -48.94 -5.32 13.45
CA ALA A 341 -49.12 -4.75 12.12
C ALA A 341 -48.29 -3.46 11.96
N ASN A 342 -47.79 -3.24 10.76
CA ASN A 342 -46.91 -2.15 10.35
C ASN A 342 -45.53 -2.14 11.02
N ALA A 343 -45.09 -3.28 11.54
CA ALA A 343 -43.70 -3.44 11.97
C ALA A 343 -42.72 -3.22 10.80
N VAL A 344 -41.52 -2.75 11.12
CA VAL A 344 -40.47 -2.43 10.15
C VAL A 344 -39.19 -3.18 10.49
N ILE A 345 -38.63 -3.87 9.51
CA ILE A 345 -37.30 -4.48 9.58
C ILE A 345 -36.40 -3.71 8.63
N ASN A 346 -35.30 -3.17 9.14
CA ASN A 346 -34.29 -2.46 8.36
C ASN A 346 -32.98 -3.24 8.38
N ILE A 347 -32.49 -3.58 7.20
CA ILE A 347 -31.22 -4.25 6.97
C ILE A 347 -30.40 -3.30 6.10
N ASN A 348 -29.50 -2.56 6.74
CA ASN A 348 -28.75 -1.47 6.12
C ASN A 348 -27.28 -1.87 6.03
N ASP A 349 -26.81 -2.27 4.86
CA ASP A 349 -25.41 -2.63 4.58
C ASP A 349 -24.68 -3.37 5.73
N PRO A 350 -25.21 -4.49 6.24
CA PRO A 350 -24.52 -5.28 7.26
C PRO A 350 -23.25 -5.88 6.69
N ARG A 351 -22.19 -5.84 7.50
CA ARG A 351 -20.89 -6.48 7.26
C ARG A 351 -21.06 -7.96 6.92
N LYS A 352 -21.83 -8.64 7.77
CA LYS A 352 -22.17 -10.04 7.60
C LYS A 352 -23.53 -10.31 8.20
N LEU A 353 -24.44 -10.78 7.38
CA LEU A 353 -25.69 -11.37 7.81
C LEU A 353 -25.64 -12.86 7.48
N ASP A 354 -25.92 -13.71 8.44
CA ASP A 354 -26.15 -15.14 8.20
C ASP A 354 -27.34 -15.58 9.06
N LEU A 355 -28.52 -15.55 8.44
CA LEU A 355 -29.78 -15.89 9.09
C LEU A 355 -30.18 -17.26 8.60
N ASP A 356 -29.96 -18.28 9.41
CA ASP A 356 -30.20 -19.68 9.03
C ASP A 356 -31.36 -20.27 9.81
N ALA A 357 -32.53 -20.35 9.17
CA ALA A 357 -33.71 -20.92 9.79
C ALA A 357 -33.59 -22.44 10.05
N ASN A 358 -32.63 -23.15 9.44
CA ASN A 358 -32.11 -24.51 9.70
C ASN A 358 -33.11 -25.66 10.04
N GLY A 359 -34.41 -25.43 9.93
CA GLY A 359 -35.49 -26.36 10.27
C GLY A 359 -36.02 -27.16 9.08
N THR A 360 -36.93 -28.08 9.38
CA THR A 360 -37.64 -28.92 8.42
C THR A 360 -39.03 -28.34 8.10
N GLY A 361 -39.50 -28.52 6.86
CA GLY A 361 -40.85 -28.10 6.45
C GLY A 361 -40.93 -26.64 5.97
N ALA A 362 -41.84 -25.83 6.52
CA ALA A 362 -42.18 -24.48 6.05
C ALA A 362 -41.58 -23.32 6.87
N ASN A 363 -40.57 -23.59 7.71
CA ASN A 363 -39.79 -22.56 8.43
C ASN A 363 -39.18 -21.54 7.45
N ARG A 364 -38.81 -20.35 7.90
CA ARG A 364 -38.28 -19.29 7.02
C ARG A 364 -37.56 -18.24 7.84
N VAL A 365 -36.75 -17.42 7.19
CA VAL A 365 -36.04 -16.32 7.87
C VAL A 365 -37.04 -15.32 8.46
N PHE A 366 -38.04 -14.89 7.69
CA PHE A 366 -38.98 -13.85 8.12
C PHE A 366 -40.43 -14.33 8.17
N SER A 367 -41.13 -13.98 9.24
CA SER A 367 -42.58 -14.14 9.34
C SER A 367 -43.21 -12.89 9.93
N ALA A 368 -44.44 -12.58 9.49
CA ALA A 368 -45.13 -11.38 9.91
C ALA A 368 -46.52 -11.64 10.47
N ALA A 369 -46.86 -10.88 11.53
CA ALA A 369 -48.24 -10.66 11.95
C ALA A 369 -48.75 -9.36 11.31
N GLY A 370 -49.84 -9.45 10.53
CA GLY A 370 -50.31 -8.31 9.74
C GLY A 370 -49.33 -7.92 8.63
N LYS A 371 -49.34 -6.63 8.28
CA LYS A 371 -48.43 -6.03 7.30
C LYS A 371 -47.07 -5.76 7.95
N THR A 372 -45.96 -6.13 7.33
CA THR A 372 -44.59 -5.78 7.75
C THR A 372 -43.81 -5.29 6.55
N THR A 373 -43.01 -4.24 6.76
CA THR A 373 -42.11 -3.69 5.76
C THR A 373 -40.69 -4.15 6.07
N ILE A 374 -40.02 -4.79 5.12
CA ILE A 374 -38.63 -5.21 5.22
C ILE A 374 -37.83 -4.42 4.20
N ASN A 375 -36.90 -3.60 4.68
CA ASN A 375 -36.03 -2.77 3.87
C ASN A 375 -34.65 -3.39 3.80
N PHE A 376 -34.18 -3.68 2.59
CA PHE A 376 -32.81 -4.07 2.28
C PHE A 376 -32.15 -2.88 1.58
N LYS A 377 -31.15 -2.26 2.21
CA LYS A 377 -30.51 -1.03 1.72
C LYS A 377 -29.01 -1.23 1.59
N GLY A 378 -28.47 -0.90 0.42
CA GLY A 378 -27.03 -0.85 0.18
C GLY A 378 -26.32 -2.19 0.39
N LEU A 379 -26.95 -3.32 0.06
CA LEU A 379 -26.30 -4.62 0.21
C LEU A 379 -25.29 -4.83 -0.92
N SER A 380 -24.02 -5.05 -0.59
CA SER A 380 -23.02 -5.36 -1.63
C SER A 380 -23.30 -6.70 -2.28
N GLU A 381 -23.53 -7.74 -1.48
CA GLU A 381 -24.04 -9.02 -1.95
C GLU A 381 -25.16 -9.53 -1.04
N ILE A 382 -26.20 -10.13 -1.63
CA ILE A 382 -27.23 -10.89 -0.92
C ILE A 382 -27.42 -12.26 -1.57
N GLY A 383 -27.27 -13.31 -0.77
CA GLY A 383 -27.57 -14.69 -1.14
C GLY A 383 -28.85 -15.17 -0.48
N VAL A 384 -29.70 -15.86 -1.24
CA VAL A 384 -30.94 -16.48 -0.75
C VAL A 384 -30.91 -17.97 -1.06
N PHE A 385 -31.13 -18.76 -0.01
CA PHE A 385 -31.17 -20.21 -0.07
C PHE A 385 -32.61 -20.69 0.11
N LYS A 386 -33.05 -21.49 -0.84
CA LYS A 386 -34.37 -22.11 -0.90
C LYS A 386 -34.43 -23.38 -0.03
N PRO A 387 -35.64 -23.90 0.26
CA PRO A 387 -35.82 -25.05 1.14
C PRO A 387 -35.10 -26.33 0.71
N THR A 388 -34.83 -26.49 -0.58
CA THR A 388 -34.20 -27.67 -1.16
C THR A 388 -32.68 -27.59 -1.23
N ASN A 389 -32.09 -26.43 -0.93
CA ASN A 389 -30.66 -26.22 -1.05
C ASN A 389 -29.91 -26.93 0.09
N LYS A 390 -28.87 -27.70 -0.28
CA LYS A 390 -28.01 -28.48 0.63
C LYS A 390 -26.54 -28.11 0.47
N THR A 391 -26.27 -26.95 -0.10
CA THR A 391 -24.94 -26.46 -0.46
C THR A 391 -24.69 -25.11 0.20
N GLU A 392 -23.44 -24.66 0.18
CA GLU A 392 -23.07 -23.30 0.62
C GLU A 392 -23.23 -22.25 -0.50
N THR A 393 -23.71 -22.64 -1.68
CA THR A 393 -23.96 -21.72 -2.80
C THR A 393 -25.43 -21.28 -2.79
N PRO A 394 -25.74 -19.97 -2.80
CA PRO A 394 -27.12 -19.48 -2.85
C PRO A 394 -27.85 -19.92 -4.12
N ASP A 395 -29.17 -20.16 -4.03
CA ASP A 395 -30.00 -20.41 -5.23
C ASP A 395 -30.21 -19.14 -6.05
N LEU A 396 -30.24 -17.99 -5.35
CA LEU A 396 -30.35 -16.67 -5.93
C LEU A 396 -29.31 -15.78 -5.24
N SER A 397 -28.55 -15.03 -6.03
CA SER A 397 -27.64 -14.02 -5.53
C SER A 397 -27.80 -12.73 -6.34
N TRP A 398 -27.70 -11.59 -5.66
CA TRP A 398 -27.70 -10.28 -6.27
C TRP A 398 -26.57 -9.44 -5.69
N GLN A 399 -25.97 -8.62 -6.54
CA GLN A 399 -24.95 -7.63 -6.19
C GLN A 399 -25.59 -6.23 -6.16
N ASP A 400 -25.05 -5.33 -5.35
CA ASP A 400 -25.47 -3.92 -5.23
C ASP A 400 -26.99 -3.75 -5.05
N ALA A 401 -27.57 -4.56 -4.16
CA ALA A 401 -29.01 -4.70 -4.01
C ALA A 401 -29.59 -3.68 -3.02
N THR A 402 -30.58 -2.91 -3.50
CA THR A 402 -31.50 -2.14 -2.66
C THR A 402 -32.93 -2.42 -3.08
N PHE A 403 -33.73 -2.88 -2.12
CA PHE A 403 -35.13 -3.21 -2.36
C PHE A 403 -35.95 -3.25 -1.06
N GLN A 404 -37.26 -3.16 -1.21
CA GLN A 404 -38.21 -3.28 -0.12
C GLN A 404 -39.16 -4.45 -0.38
N VAL A 405 -39.55 -5.15 0.67
CA VAL A 405 -40.57 -6.19 0.64
C VAL A 405 -41.68 -5.81 1.61
N ILE A 406 -42.92 -5.90 1.15
CA ILE A 406 -44.09 -5.77 2.01
C ILE A 406 -44.71 -7.16 2.17
N GLN A 407 -44.62 -7.70 3.37
CA GLN A 407 -45.22 -8.97 3.75
C GLN A 407 -46.57 -8.70 4.41
N ALA A 408 -47.68 -9.17 3.83
CA ALA A 408 -48.99 -9.14 4.48
C ALA A 408 -49.36 -10.54 5.00
N SER A 409 -49.90 -10.63 6.21
CA SER A 409 -50.21 -11.92 6.82
C SER A 409 -51.42 -12.63 6.19
N ALA A 410 -51.25 -13.91 5.90
CA ALA A 410 -52.15 -14.94 6.40
C ALA A 410 -51.36 -16.22 6.66
N GLN A 411 -51.54 -16.82 7.85
CA GLN A 411 -51.29 -18.25 8.00
C GLN A 411 -51.99 -18.95 6.83
N ALA A 412 -51.22 -19.69 6.03
CA ALA A 412 -51.62 -20.46 4.85
C ALA A 412 -51.94 -19.72 3.53
N GLY A 413 -51.75 -18.40 3.39
CA GLY A 413 -52.03 -17.70 2.12
C GLY A 413 -51.07 -16.53 1.85
N ILE A 414 -50.11 -16.75 0.94
CA ILE A 414 -49.02 -15.83 0.60
C ILE A 414 -49.59 -14.54 -0.02
N VAL A 415 -49.37 -13.39 0.63
CA VAL A 415 -49.41 -12.09 -0.06
C VAL A 415 -48.08 -11.38 0.20
N GLN A 416 -47.07 -11.75 -0.60
CA GLN A 416 -46.02 -10.81 -0.95
C GLN A 416 -46.68 -9.76 -1.86
N VAL A 417 -46.72 -8.50 -1.42
CA VAL A 417 -46.88 -7.41 -2.39
C VAL A 417 -45.46 -7.25 -2.94
N GLY A 418 -45.27 -7.62 -4.22
CA GLY A 418 -43.97 -7.83 -4.89
C GLY A 418 -42.82 -6.94 -4.42
N ALA A 419 -41.59 -7.45 -4.48
CA ALA A 419 -40.43 -6.65 -4.07
C ALA A 419 -40.38 -5.35 -4.88
N VAL A 420 -40.23 -4.22 -4.21
CA VAL A 420 -40.01 -2.92 -4.83
C VAL A 420 -38.49 -2.76 -4.96
N SER A 421 -37.97 -3.00 -6.16
CA SER A 421 -36.53 -2.90 -6.48
C SER A 421 -36.32 -2.07 -7.73
N SER A 422 -35.16 -1.42 -7.86
CA SER A 422 -34.71 -0.86 -9.14
C SER A 422 -34.35 -1.94 -10.17
N THR A 423 -34.22 -3.21 -9.75
CA THR A 423 -33.86 -4.33 -10.62
C THR A 423 -35.08 -5.24 -10.86
N GLY A 424 -35.46 -5.43 -12.13
CA GLY A 424 -36.63 -6.28 -12.48
C GLY A 424 -36.45 -7.75 -12.09
N ASP A 425 -35.21 -8.21 -11.99
CA ASP A 425 -34.89 -9.59 -11.58
C ASP A 425 -35.28 -9.87 -10.12
N ILE A 426 -34.93 -8.97 -9.18
CA ILE A 426 -35.35 -9.09 -7.78
C ILE A 426 -36.88 -9.08 -7.66
N GLN A 427 -37.56 -8.19 -8.40
CA GLN A 427 -39.02 -8.10 -8.36
C GLN A 427 -39.71 -9.42 -8.73
N THR A 428 -39.13 -10.17 -9.67
CA THR A 428 -39.75 -11.38 -10.24
C THR A 428 -39.29 -12.68 -9.59
N LYS A 429 -38.06 -12.72 -9.04
CA LYS A 429 -37.46 -13.95 -8.51
C LYS A 429 -37.37 -14.02 -6.98
N PHE A 430 -37.31 -12.89 -6.28
CA PHE A 430 -37.21 -12.91 -4.82
C PHE A 430 -38.56 -13.25 -4.19
N VAL A 431 -38.63 -14.44 -3.58
CA VAL A 431 -39.82 -14.92 -2.86
C VAL A 431 -39.47 -15.10 -1.39
N LEU A 432 -39.97 -14.20 -0.54
CA LEU A 432 -39.64 -14.18 0.90
C LEU A 432 -40.06 -15.48 1.62
N ALA A 433 -41.15 -16.10 1.17
CA ALA A 433 -41.66 -17.34 1.75
C ALA A 433 -40.71 -18.54 1.57
N ASP A 434 -39.86 -18.50 0.54
CA ASP A 434 -38.91 -19.56 0.20
C ASP A 434 -37.54 -19.34 0.83
N ALA A 435 -37.28 -18.15 1.41
CA ALA A 435 -35.99 -17.83 2.00
C ALA A 435 -35.79 -18.57 3.34
N LYS A 436 -35.05 -19.69 3.30
CA LYS A 436 -34.62 -20.45 4.50
C LYS A 436 -33.38 -19.88 5.13
N ARG A 437 -32.43 -19.50 4.30
CA ARG A 437 -31.21 -18.83 4.72
C ARG A 437 -31.00 -17.61 3.86
N ILE A 438 -30.63 -16.52 4.51
CA ILE A 438 -30.22 -15.29 3.85
C ILE A 438 -28.82 -14.97 4.34
N THR A 439 -27.91 -14.81 3.40
CA THR A 439 -26.57 -14.34 3.65
C THR A 439 -26.38 -12.98 3.02
N THR A 440 -25.57 -12.13 3.62
CA THR A 440 -25.07 -10.93 2.97
C THR A 440 -23.58 -10.76 3.23
N THR A 441 -22.92 -10.13 2.27
CA THR A 441 -21.55 -9.64 2.41
C THR A 441 -21.61 -8.11 2.31
N GLY A 442 -21.01 -7.42 3.27
CA GLY A 442 -21.05 -5.96 3.35
C GLY A 442 -20.03 -5.28 2.44
N THR A 443 -20.18 -3.96 2.30
CA THR A 443 -19.24 -3.11 1.54
C THR A 443 -17.79 -3.24 2.03
N VAL A 444 -17.59 -3.33 3.35
CA VAL A 444 -16.27 -3.48 3.98
C VAL A 444 -15.56 -4.75 3.51
N GLU A 445 -16.22 -5.91 3.56
CA GLU A 445 -15.64 -7.19 3.13
C GLU A 445 -15.25 -7.19 1.66
N VAL A 446 -16.12 -6.63 0.80
CA VAL A 446 -15.87 -6.57 -0.63
C VAL A 446 -14.68 -5.65 -0.92
N ALA A 447 -14.60 -4.49 -0.27
CA ALA A 447 -13.47 -3.59 -0.38
C ALA A 447 -12.18 -4.22 0.16
N GLN A 448 -12.25 -4.87 1.33
CA GLN A 448 -11.12 -5.57 1.94
C GLN A 448 -10.57 -6.66 1.03
N LYS A 449 -11.44 -7.49 0.44
CA LYS A 449 -11.04 -8.50 -0.53
C LYS A 449 -10.35 -7.88 -1.75
N ALA A 450 -10.93 -6.81 -2.31
CA ALA A 450 -10.36 -6.13 -3.47
C ALA A 450 -8.98 -5.53 -3.19
N VAL A 451 -8.81 -4.86 -2.05
CA VAL A 451 -7.51 -4.31 -1.61
C VAL A 451 -6.51 -5.43 -1.36
N SER A 452 -6.89 -6.45 -0.61
CA SER A 452 -6.03 -7.60 -0.29
C SER A 452 -5.54 -8.30 -1.55
N GLU A 453 -6.39 -8.47 -2.57
CA GLU A 453 -6.04 -9.12 -3.83
C GLU A 453 -4.99 -8.37 -4.67
N LEU A 454 -4.68 -7.10 -4.36
CA LEU A 454 -3.57 -6.35 -4.96
C LEU A 454 -2.20 -6.84 -4.48
N PHE A 455 -2.15 -7.44 -3.30
CA PHE A 455 -0.93 -7.88 -2.63
C PHE A 455 -0.63 -9.36 -2.84
N THR A 456 0.64 -9.73 -2.71
CA THR A 456 1.09 -11.12 -2.74
C THR A 456 0.38 -11.91 -1.64
N ASN A 457 0.00 -13.16 -1.93
CA ASN A 457 -0.78 -14.03 -1.04
C ASN A 457 -2.13 -13.46 -0.58
N ASN A 458 -2.64 -12.41 -1.25
CA ASN A 458 -3.83 -11.67 -0.82
C ASN A 458 -3.67 -11.07 0.59
N ASP A 459 -2.48 -10.58 0.93
CA ASP A 459 -2.20 -10.07 2.28
C ASP A 459 -1.40 -8.75 2.19
N PRO A 460 -1.99 -7.60 2.55
CA PRO A 460 -1.31 -6.31 2.63
C PRO A 460 -0.06 -6.32 3.51
N ALA A 461 0.01 -7.20 4.53
CA ALA A 461 1.17 -7.31 5.40
C ALA A 461 2.43 -7.85 4.69
N THR A 462 2.30 -8.42 3.49
CA THR A 462 3.45 -8.83 2.67
C THR A 462 4.26 -7.66 2.11
N ASP A 463 3.70 -6.44 2.14
CA ASP A 463 4.29 -5.22 1.57
C ASP A 463 4.82 -5.39 0.14
N THR A 464 4.20 -6.29 -0.63
CA THR A 464 4.61 -6.62 -1.99
C THR A 464 3.37 -6.82 -2.84
N ILE A 465 3.23 -6.05 -3.93
CA ILE A 465 2.12 -6.23 -4.88
C ILE A 465 2.36 -7.40 -5.83
N LYS A 466 1.28 -8.00 -6.34
CA LYS A 466 1.39 -9.01 -7.41
C LYS A 466 1.88 -8.37 -8.71
N ASP A 467 2.56 -9.15 -9.55
CA ASP A 467 2.92 -8.73 -10.91
C ASP A 467 1.69 -8.31 -11.74
N THR A 468 0.56 -9.00 -11.51
CA THR A 468 -0.72 -8.69 -12.19
C THR A 468 -1.44 -7.46 -11.63
N THR A 469 -0.91 -6.80 -10.59
CA THR A 469 -1.48 -5.56 -10.05
C THR A 469 -1.20 -4.42 -11.02
N THR A 470 -2.24 -3.70 -11.40
CA THR A 470 -2.19 -2.60 -12.38
C THR A 470 -2.95 -1.40 -11.83
N GLN A 471 -2.73 -0.22 -12.43
CA GLN A 471 -3.47 0.99 -12.05
C GLN A 471 -4.98 0.77 -12.12
N ALA A 472 -5.48 0.07 -13.15
CA ALA A 472 -6.90 -0.21 -13.30
C ALA A 472 -7.47 -1.07 -12.14
N LYS A 473 -6.68 -1.98 -11.55
CA LYS A 473 -7.09 -2.75 -10.38
C LYS A 473 -7.09 -1.91 -9.11
N ILE A 474 -6.11 -1.01 -8.95
CA ILE A 474 -6.08 -0.05 -7.84
C ILE A 474 -7.28 0.89 -7.92
N ASP A 475 -7.57 1.44 -9.10
CA ASP A 475 -8.73 2.32 -9.32
C ASP A 475 -10.07 1.60 -9.06
N ALA A 476 -10.15 0.30 -9.39
CA ALA A 476 -11.32 -0.52 -9.09
C ALA A 476 -11.49 -0.75 -7.58
N ALA A 477 -10.39 -1.06 -6.86
CA ALA A 477 -10.40 -1.17 -5.40
C ALA A 477 -10.75 0.17 -4.74
N GLN A 478 -10.24 1.30 -5.25
CA GLN A 478 -10.56 2.64 -4.75
C GLN A 478 -12.06 2.92 -4.76
N LYS A 479 -12.76 2.57 -5.84
CA LYS A 479 -14.23 2.74 -5.92
C LYS A 479 -14.97 1.96 -4.83
N LEU A 480 -14.47 0.78 -4.48
CA LEU A 480 -15.06 -0.05 -3.42
C LEU A 480 -14.76 0.54 -2.03
N VAL A 481 -13.52 0.99 -1.80
CA VAL A 481 -13.14 1.70 -0.56
C VAL A 481 -13.94 3.00 -0.39
N ASP A 482 -14.21 3.72 -1.48
CA ASP A 482 -14.99 4.95 -1.46
C ASP A 482 -16.44 4.72 -0.99
N ALA A 483 -17.01 3.56 -1.32
CA ALA A 483 -18.37 3.16 -0.93
C ALA A 483 -18.49 2.72 0.53
N VAL A 484 -17.37 2.45 1.23
CA VAL A 484 -17.39 2.09 2.66
C VAL A 484 -17.86 3.28 3.50
N THR A 485 -18.87 3.05 4.34
CA THR A 485 -19.44 4.10 5.21
C THR A 485 -18.86 4.12 6.62
N ASP A 486 -18.30 3.00 7.09
CA ASP A 486 -17.54 2.93 8.33
C ASP A 486 -16.22 3.69 8.17
N THR A 487 -16.05 4.78 8.89
CA THR A 487 -14.90 5.67 8.75
C THR A 487 -13.59 5.03 9.24
N VAL A 488 -13.66 4.13 10.22
CA VAL A 488 -12.47 3.45 10.76
C VAL A 488 -11.97 2.44 9.75
N GLU A 489 -12.86 1.57 9.27
CA GLU A 489 -12.52 0.56 8.26
C GLU A 489 -12.09 1.21 6.95
N LYS A 490 -12.79 2.27 6.50
CA LYS A 490 -12.39 3.01 5.30
C LYS A 490 -10.98 3.57 5.40
N THR A 491 -10.60 4.11 6.56
CA THR A 491 -9.26 4.67 6.78
C THR A 491 -8.19 3.58 6.73
N ALA A 492 -8.46 2.42 7.33
CA ALA A 492 -7.54 1.29 7.30
C ALA A 492 -7.35 0.77 5.86
N LEU A 493 -8.45 0.56 5.13
CA LEU A 493 -8.40 0.10 3.73
C LEU A 493 -7.74 1.12 2.80
N GLN A 494 -7.96 2.41 3.02
CA GLN A 494 -7.32 3.47 2.23
C GLN A 494 -5.80 3.45 2.42
N LYS A 495 -5.33 3.25 3.65
CA LYS A 495 -3.89 3.16 3.94
C LYS A 495 -3.24 2.01 3.17
N ASP A 496 -3.86 0.84 3.16
CA ASP A 496 -3.33 -0.32 2.43
C ASP A 496 -3.38 -0.07 0.90
N LEU A 497 -4.44 0.57 0.41
CA LEU A 497 -4.57 0.91 -1.01
C LEU A 497 -3.52 1.95 -1.45
N ASP A 498 -3.28 2.99 -0.65
CA ASP A 498 -2.24 3.99 -0.89
C ASP A 498 -0.85 3.32 -0.94
N ARG A 499 -0.60 2.35 -0.05
CA ARG A 499 0.65 1.58 -0.07
C ARG A 499 0.79 0.73 -1.34
N ALA A 500 -0.28 0.10 -1.80
CA ALA A 500 -0.26 -0.62 -3.09
C ALA A 500 0.07 0.31 -4.27
N GLN A 501 -0.42 1.56 -4.23
CA GLN A 501 -0.12 2.58 -5.23
C GLN A 501 1.36 3.00 -5.23
N GLU A 502 1.94 3.20 -4.05
CA GLU A 502 3.38 3.47 -3.90
C GLU A 502 4.21 2.33 -4.50
N LEU A 503 3.92 1.09 -4.12
CA LEU A 503 4.63 -0.10 -4.63
C LEU A 503 4.49 -0.25 -6.15
N LEU A 504 3.33 0.10 -6.73
CA LEU A 504 3.15 0.11 -8.18
C LEU A 504 4.06 1.16 -8.85
N ASN A 505 4.16 2.35 -8.26
CA ASN A 505 5.01 3.43 -8.75
C ASN A 505 6.50 3.04 -8.68
N GLU A 506 6.92 2.44 -7.56
CA GLU A 506 8.28 1.92 -7.36
C GLU A 506 8.64 0.87 -8.42
N ARG A 507 7.74 -0.11 -8.65
CA ARG A 507 7.93 -1.16 -9.67
C ARG A 507 8.08 -0.58 -11.07
N ASN A 508 7.23 0.39 -11.44
CA ASN A 508 7.28 1.03 -12.75
C ASN A 508 8.58 1.86 -12.94
N ALA A 509 9.02 2.56 -11.89
CA ALA A 509 10.28 3.29 -11.90
C ALA A 509 11.48 2.34 -12.09
N ALA A 510 11.51 1.21 -11.36
CA ALA A 510 12.56 0.20 -11.47
C ALA A 510 12.61 -0.45 -12.87
N SER A 511 11.45 -0.72 -13.49
CA SER A 511 11.40 -1.24 -14.86
C SER A 511 11.99 -0.24 -15.86
N THR A 512 11.64 1.04 -15.71
CA THR A 512 12.17 2.11 -16.57
C THR A 512 13.68 2.23 -16.42
N ASP A 513 14.22 2.09 -15.22
CA ASP A 513 15.66 2.15 -15.02
C ASP A 513 16.39 0.97 -15.67
N LYS A 514 15.85 -0.26 -15.59
CA LYS A 514 16.41 -1.42 -16.30
C LYS A 514 16.47 -1.23 -17.82
N GLU A 515 15.46 -0.60 -18.41
CA GLU A 515 15.46 -0.28 -19.85
C GLU A 515 16.56 0.74 -20.20
N ARG A 516 16.75 1.76 -19.36
CA ARG A 516 17.86 2.73 -19.53
C ARG A 516 19.22 2.07 -19.38
N GLN A 517 19.39 1.19 -18.38
CA GLN A 517 20.60 0.40 -18.20
C GLN A 517 20.92 -0.44 -19.44
N ALA A 518 19.92 -1.13 -20.00
CA ALA A 518 20.10 -1.94 -21.21
C ALA A 518 20.48 -1.08 -22.43
N ALA A 519 19.85 0.08 -22.61
CA ALA A 519 20.17 1.01 -23.70
C ALA A 519 21.60 1.57 -23.57
N ALA A 520 21.99 2.01 -22.36
CA ALA A 520 23.33 2.52 -22.09
C ALA A 520 24.40 1.44 -22.26
N GLN A 521 24.15 0.21 -21.77
CA GLN A 521 25.05 -0.92 -21.96
C GLN A 521 25.27 -1.25 -23.44
N LYS A 522 24.18 -1.27 -24.23
CA LYS A 522 24.28 -1.50 -25.67
C LYS A 522 25.13 -0.42 -26.35
N ALA A 523 24.87 0.85 -26.04
CA ALA A 523 25.61 1.96 -26.63
C ALA A 523 27.11 1.92 -26.32
N VAL A 524 27.49 1.65 -25.06
CA VAL A 524 28.89 1.49 -24.64
C VAL A 524 29.54 0.30 -25.34
N ASN A 525 28.86 -0.86 -25.37
CA ASN A 525 29.38 -2.05 -26.02
C ASN A 525 29.69 -1.80 -27.50
N GLU A 526 28.80 -1.11 -28.21
CA GLU A 526 28.91 -0.85 -29.65
C GLU A 526 30.11 0.04 -30.04
N LEU A 527 30.76 0.71 -29.09
CA LEU A 527 32.01 1.46 -29.30
C LEU A 527 33.24 0.55 -29.51
N PHE A 528 33.17 -0.69 -29.02
CA PHE A 528 34.27 -1.64 -29.02
C PHE A 528 34.12 -2.70 -30.10
N THR A 529 35.25 -3.31 -30.47
CA THR A 529 35.28 -4.42 -31.43
C THR A 529 34.44 -5.58 -30.90
N ASN A 530 33.67 -6.21 -31.79
CA ASN A 530 32.72 -7.27 -31.47
C ASN A 530 31.65 -6.91 -30.42
N ASP A 531 31.39 -5.62 -30.21
CA ASP A 531 30.47 -5.11 -29.19
C ASP A 531 30.86 -5.54 -27.77
N GLN A 532 32.17 -5.58 -27.48
CA GLN A 532 32.73 -6.08 -26.22
C GLN A 532 33.82 -5.16 -25.68
N PRO A 533 33.59 -4.43 -24.58
CA PRO A 533 34.60 -3.59 -23.92
C PRO A 533 35.87 -4.37 -23.53
N SER A 534 35.72 -5.67 -23.23
CA SER A 534 36.83 -6.57 -22.90
C SER A 534 37.84 -6.77 -24.04
N THR A 535 37.51 -6.39 -25.28
CA THR A 535 38.47 -6.43 -26.40
C THR A 535 39.54 -5.34 -26.31
N ASP A 536 39.31 -4.32 -25.47
CA ASP A 536 40.20 -3.17 -25.28
C ASP A 536 40.60 -2.48 -26.59
N THR A 537 39.74 -2.58 -27.61
CA THR A 537 39.97 -2.07 -28.96
C THR A 537 38.68 -1.46 -29.49
N ILE A 538 38.70 -0.15 -29.80
CA ILE A 538 37.54 0.53 -30.39
C ILE A 538 37.36 0.18 -31.87
N LYS A 539 36.13 0.28 -32.38
CA LYS A 539 35.89 0.15 -33.83
C LYS A 539 36.47 1.34 -34.60
N ASP A 540 36.81 1.14 -35.86
CA ASP A 540 37.24 2.22 -36.75
C ASP A 540 36.16 3.32 -36.88
N THR A 541 34.89 2.94 -36.82
CA THR A 541 33.73 3.85 -36.87
C THR A 541 33.47 4.60 -35.57
N THR A 542 34.15 4.28 -34.48
CA THR A 542 33.99 4.98 -33.20
C THR A 542 34.51 6.41 -33.34
N THR A 543 33.69 7.39 -32.98
CA THR A 543 33.97 8.82 -33.06
C THR A 543 33.66 9.50 -31.73
N GLN A 544 34.06 10.77 -31.58
CA GLN A 544 33.68 11.55 -30.40
C GLN A 544 32.16 11.63 -30.24
N ALA A 545 31.42 11.83 -31.33
CA ALA A 545 29.96 11.90 -31.30
C ALA A 545 29.33 10.62 -30.74
N SER A 546 29.83 9.43 -31.13
CA SER A 546 29.32 8.17 -30.57
C SER A 546 29.64 7.98 -29.08
N ILE A 547 30.75 8.54 -28.59
CA ILE A 547 31.09 8.54 -27.16
C ILE A 547 30.15 9.49 -26.40
N ASP A 548 29.93 10.69 -26.93
CA ASP A 548 29.03 11.69 -26.33
C ASP A 548 27.57 11.19 -26.29
N ASP A 549 27.13 10.50 -27.34
CA ASP A 549 25.79 9.86 -27.38
C ASP A 549 25.65 8.76 -26.32
N ALA A 550 26.69 7.92 -26.13
CA ALA A 550 26.71 6.91 -25.09
C ALA A 550 26.73 7.54 -23.68
N GLN A 551 27.47 8.64 -23.47
CA GLN A 551 27.45 9.42 -22.22
C GLN A 551 26.03 9.90 -21.90
N GLY A 552 25.32 10.43 -22.89
CA GLY A 552 23.95 10.91 -22.72
C GLY A 552 23.00 9.81 -22.22
N LEU A 553 23.20 8.56 -22.64
CA LEU A 553 22.41 7.41 -22.15
C LEU A 553 22.83 6.97 -20.74
N ILE A 554 24.12 6.96 -20.43
CA ILE A 554 24.65 6.68 -19.07
C ILE A 554 24.10 7.69 -18.06
N ASP A 555 23.96 8.95 -18.45
CA ASP A 555 23.47 10.01 -17.56
C ASP A 555 22.03 9.81 -17.11
N LEU A 556 21.22 9.09 -17.90
CA LEU A 556 19.83 8.76 -17.58
C LEU A 556 19.68 7.54 -16.66
N VAL A 557 20.73 6.74 -16.47
CA VAL A 557 20.74 5.58 -15.57
C VAL A 557 20.72 6.03 -14.10
N VAL A 558 19.81 5.46 -13.32
CA VAL A 558 19.62 5.77 -11.89
C VAL A 558 20.48 4.88 -11.00
N ASP A 559 20.62 3.58 -11.31
CA ASP A 559 21.48 2.68 -10.53
C ASP A 559 22.95 3.15 -10.55
N PRO A 560 23.51 3.57 -9.40
CA PRO A 560 24.84 4.16 -9.34
C PRO A 560 25.96 3.15 -9.62
N THR A 561 25.72 1.85 -9.34
CA THR A 561 26.70 0.79 -9.56
C THR A 561 26.82 0.49 -11.05
N VAL A 562 25.68 0.34 -11.73
CA VAL A 562 25.64 0.13 -13.18
C VAL A 562 26.20 1.36 -13.90
N LYS A 563 25.80 2.57 -13.48
CA LYS A 563 26.31 3.82 -14.03
C LYS A 563 27.85 3.91 -13.94
N ALA A 564 28.43 3.58 -12.79
CA ALA A 564 29.88 3.61 -12.61
C ALA A 564 30.62 2.58 -13.47
N ALA A 565 30.06 1.37 -13.62
CA ALA A 565 30.64 0.34 -14.48
C ALA A 565 30.65 0.76 -15.95
N LEU A 566 29.53 1.28 -16.46
CA LEU A 566 29.41 1.79 -17.82
C LEU A 566 30.33 3.00 -18.06
N GLN A 567 30.43 3.91 -17.09
CA GLN A 567 31.30 5.08 -17.19
C GLN A 567 32.77 4.67 -17.35
N LYS A 568 33.22 3.65 -16.61
CA LYS A 568 34.59 3.15 -16.72
C LYS A 568 34.91 2.64 -18.13
N ASP A 569 34.00 1.88 -18.73
CA ASP A 569 34.18 1.37 -20.09
C ASP A 569 34.12 2.51 -21.13
N LEU A 570 33.26 3.52 -20.92
CA LEU A 570 33.20 4.71 -21.77
C LEU A 570 34.49 5.55 -21.70
N ASP A 571 35.01 5.80 -20.49
CA ASP A 571 36.27 6.51 -20.27
C ASP A 571 37.42 5.76 -20.98
N ARG A 572 37.40 4.43 -20.94
CA ARG A 572 38.38 3.61 -21.66
C ARG A 572 38.27 3.75 -23.18
N ALA A 573 37.05 3.81 -23.72
CA ALA A 573 36.84 4.07 -25.15
C ALA A 573 37.38 5.45 -25.56
N GLN A 574 37.22 6.47 -24.71
CA GLN A 574 37.77 7.80 -24.92
C GLN A 574 39.30 7.80 -24.97
N GLU A 575 39.96 7.14 -24.01
CA GLU A 575 41.42 7.01 -24.00
C GLU A 575 41.95 6.35 -25.30
N LEU A 576 41.27 5.31 -25.78
CA LEU A 576 41.63 4.61 -27.02
C LEU A 576 41.42 5.48 -28.26
N LEU A 577 40.36 6.29 -28.28
CA LEU A 577 40.09 7.24 -29.37
C LEU A 577 41.15 8.33 -29.43
N ASP A 578 41.53 8.88 -28.29
CA ASP A 578 42.56 9.90 -28.17
C ASP A 578 43.92 9.36 -28.61
N ALA A 579 44.27 8.13 -28.19
CA ALA A 579 45.49 7.45 -28.61
C ALA A 579 45.55 7.23 -30.13
N ARG A 580 44.43 6.79 -30.74
CA ARG A 580 44.33 6.61 -32.20
C ARG A 580 44.50 7.94 -32.94
N ASN A 581 43.86 9.01 -32.45
CA ASN A 581 43.98 10.34 -33.05
C ASN A 581 45.41 10.88 -32.95
N ALA A 582 46.08 10.68 -31.82
CA ALA A 582 47.48 11.07 -31.63
C ALA A 582 48.42 10.28 -32.56
N ALA A 583 48.21 8.97 -32.72
CA ALA A 583 48.98 8.13 -33.64
C ALA A 583 48.83 8.58 -35.10
N ASN A 584 47.59 8.88 -35.52
CA ASN A 584 47.30 9.39 -36.86
C ASN A 584 47.96 10.75 -37.11
N ALA A 585 47.95 11.66 -36.13
CA ALA A 585 48.63 12.94 -36.23
C ALA A 585 50.16 12.78 -36.34
N ALA A 586 50.76 11.87 -35.56
CA ALA A 586 52.18 11.58 -35.62
C ALA A 586 52.61 10.95 -36.95
N GLU A 587 51.78 10.06 -37.53
CA GLU A 587 52.03 9.54 -38.87
C GLU A 587 51.96 10.63 -39.94
N LYS A 588 50.94 11.49 -39.89
CA LYS A 588 50.82 12.62 -40.82
C LYS A 588 52.06 13.54 -40.76
N ALA A 589 52.54 13.85 -39.55
CA ALA A 589 53.74 14.66 -39.38
C ALA A 589 55.00 14.00 -39.97
N ARG A 590 55.13 12.67 -39.81
CA ARG A 590 56.23 11.89 -40.42
C ARG A 590 56.16 11.94 -41.95
N GLN A 591 54.97 11.76 -42.53
CA GLN A 591 54.75 11.86 -43.97
C GLN A 591 55.09 13.25 -44.52
N GLU A 592 54.64 14.32 -43.85
CA GLU A 592 54.91 15.70 -44.26
C GLU A 592 56.41 16.04 -44.17
N ALA A 593 57.09 15.59 -43.11
CA ALA A 593 58.53 15.79 -42.95
C ALA A 593 59.34 15.05 -44.03
N ALA A 594 58.99 13.79 -44.31
CA ALA A 594 59.64 12.99 -45.34
C ALA A 594 59.39 13.56 -46.74
N LEU A 595 58.15 13.95 -47.05
CA LEU A 595 57.80 14.61 -48.32
C LEU A 595 58.60 15.89 -48.52
N LYS A 596 58.68 16.75 -47.51
CA LYS A 596 59.46 17.98 -47.57
C LYS A 596 60.94 17.69 -47.84
N ALA A 597 61.54 16.76 -47.09
CA ALA A 597 62.95 16.43 -47.23
C ALA A 597 63.29 15.87 -48.61
N VAL A 598 62.46 14.95 -49.14
CA VAL A 598 62.65 14.40 -50.50
C VAL A 598 62.50 15.49 -51.56
N ASN A 599 61.46 16.32 -51.46
CA ASN A 599 61.23 17.43 -52.40
C ASN A 599 62.42 18.39 -52.45
N GLU A 600 62.99 18.75 -51.29
CA GLU A 600 64.09 19.71 -51.18
C GLU A 600 65.41 19.25 -51.84
N LEU A 601 65.56 17.95 -52.18
CA LEU A 601 66.71 17.43 -52.95
C LEU A 601 66.70 17.88 -54.42
N PHE A 602 65.52 18.23 -54.94
CA PHE A 602 65.30 18.56 -56.34
C PHE A 602 65.19 20.07 -56.58
N ASN A 603 65.47 20.50 -57.82
CA ASN A 603 65.30 21.89 -58.21
C ASN A 603 63.84 22.33 -58.05
N SER A 604 63.65 23.56 -57.57
CA SER A 604 62.33 24.11 -57.24
C SER A 604 61.49 23.27 -56.27
N ASP A 605 62.15 22.45 -55.43
CA ASP A 605 61.54 21.57 -54.43
C ASP A 605 60.53 20.57 -55.04
N LYS A 606 60.84 20.05 -56.23
CA LYS A 606 59.94 19.18 -56.99
C LYS A 606 60.67 18.02 -57.67
N PRO A 607 60.41 16.76 -57.29
CA PRO A 607 60.95 15.58 -57.95
C PRO A 607 60.65 15.53 -59.45
N SER A 608 59.52 16.08 -59.87
CA SER A 608 59.12 16.15 -61.28
C SER A 608 60.04 17.01 -62.17
N THR A 609 60.97 17.78 -61.59
CA THR A 609 61.98 18.50 -62.39
C THR A 609 63.08 17.59 -62.93
N ASP A 610 63.19 16.38 -62.37
CA ASP A 610 64.22 15.39 -62.71
C ASP A 610 65.66 15.94 -62.68
N ALA A 611 65.88 16.96 -61.84
CA ALA A 611 67.17 17.60 -61.65
C ALA A 611 67.36 17.92 -60.17
N ILE A 612 68.50 17.52 -59.61
CA ILE A 612 68.86 17.81 -58.22
C ILE A 612 69.52 19.17 -58.07
N LYS A 613 69.42 19.76 -56.88
CA LYS A 613 70.14 21.00 -56.55
C LYS A 613 71.64 20.76 -56.45
N ASP A 614 72.44 21.80 -56.69
CA ASP A 614 73.90 21.73 -56.54
C ASP A 614 74.32 21.34 -55.11
N ILE A 615 73.57 21.81 -54.11
CA ILE A 615 73.81 21.51 -52.69
C ILE A 615 73.43 20.07 -52.29
N THR A 616 72.70 19.35 -53.13
CA THR A 616 72.33 17.96 -52.85
C THR A 616 73.60 17.12 -52.87
N ASN A 617 73.87 16.39 -51.79
CA ASN A 617 75.02 15.49 -51.65
C ASN A 617 74.57 14.21 -50.94
N GLN A 618 75.51 13.29 -50.69
CA GLN A 618 75.16 12.01 -50.06
C GLN A 618 74.55 12.20 -48.67
N ASP A 619 75.09 13.11 -47.86
CA ASP A 619 74.56 13.41 -46.52
C ASP A 619 73.10 13.91 -46.57
N ALA A 620 72.74 14.70 -47.59
CA ALA A 620 71.37 15.18 -47.79
C ALA A 620 70.41 14.05 -48.17
N ILE A 621 70.85 13.10 -49.01
CA ILE A 621 70.05 11.92 -49.38
C ILE A 621 69.87 11.00 -48.18
N ASP A 622 70.95 10.71 -47.44
CA ASP A 622 70.92 9.86 -46.24
C ASP A 622 70.02 10.46 -45.14
N ALA A 623 69.99 11.79 -45.01
CA ALA A 623 69.09 12.48 -44.10
C ALA A 623 67.62 12.34 -44.50
N ALA A 624 67.31 12.47 -45.80
CA ALA A 624 65.96 12.23 -46.32
C ALA A 624 65.53 10.76 -46.17
N GLN A 625 66.45 9.80 -46.40
CA GLN A 625 66.19 8.36 -46.22
C GLN A 625 65.71 8.03 -44.80
N LYS A 626 66.35 8.59 -43.77
CA LYS A 626 65.93 8.37 -42.37
C LYS A 626 64.50 8.83 -42.10
N LEU A 627 64.06 9.91 -42.75
CA LEU A 627 62.69 10.42 -42.60
C LEU A 627 61.69 9.54 -43.36
N VAL A 628 62.02 9.08 -44.57
CA VAL A 628 61.21 8.13 -45.34
C VAL A 628 61.09 6.79 -44.60
N ASP A 629 62.17 6.32 -43.97
CA ASP A 629 62.16 5.07 -43.20
C ASP A 629 61.22 5.11 -42.01
N ALA A 630 61.08 6.29 -41.40
CA ALA A 630 60.19 6.53 -40.28
C ALA A 630 58.71 6.57 -40.66
N VAL A 631 58.34 6.77 -41.94
CA VAL A 631 56.94 6.74 -42.40
C VAL A 631 56.37 5.34 -42.22
N THR A 632 55.16 5.22 -41.65
CA THR A 632 54.52 3.90 -41.45
C THR A 632 53.45 3.56 -42.48
N ASP A 633 52.89 4.54 -43.19
CA ASP A 633 52.03 4.28 -44.34
C ASP A 633 52.86 3.69 -45.50
N PRO A 634 52.60 2.43 -45.90
CA PRO A 634 53.41 1.74 -46.88
C PRO A 634 53.30 2.36 -48.29
N THR A 635 52.16 2.98 -48.61
CA THR A 635 51.93 3.57 -49.93
C THR A 635 52.70 4.88 -50.05
N VAL A 636 52.59 5.75 -49.04
CA VAL A 636 53.32 7.02 -49.00
C VAL A 636 54.82 6.76 -48.92
N LYS A 637 55.25 5.81 -48.08
CA LYS A 637 56.66 5.42 -47.99
C LYS A 637 57.22 4.94 -49.32
N ALA A 638 56.49 4.09 -50.05
CA ALA A 638 56.94 3.59 -51.35
C ALA A 638 57.07 4.71 -52.39
N GLN A 639 56.12 5.67 -52.42
CA GLN A 639 56.18 6.80 -53.34
C GLN A 639 57.38 7.71 -53.02
N LEU A 640 57.59 8.04 -51.75
CA LEU A 640 58.74 8.86 -51.34
C LEU A 640 60.08 8.16 -51.58
N GLN A 641 60.15 6.85 -51.38
CA GLN A 641 61.35 6.06 -51.65
C GLN A 641 61.72 6.11 -53.13
N LYS A 642 60.74 6.02 -54.03
CA LYS A 642 60.98 6.10 -55.47
C LYS A 642 61.59 7.44 -55.88
N ASP A 643 61.08 8.54 -55.34
CA ASP A 643 61.60 9.87 -55.63
C ASP A 643 63.02 10.05 -55.02
N LEU A 644 63.27 9.47 -53.86
CA LEU A 644 64.59 9.47 -53.21
C LEU A 644 65.63 8.65 -53.99
N ASP A 645 65.28 7.44 -54.44
CA ASP A 645 66.12 6.59 -55.30
C ASP A 645 66.48 7.34 -56.59
N ARG A 646 65.51 8.08 -57.16
CA ARG A 646 65.76 8.91 -58.34
C ARG A 646 66.73 10.05 -58.06
N ALA A 647 66.67 10.68 -56.89
CA ALA A 647 67.66 11.70 -56.50
C ALA A 647 69.07 11.10 -56.37
N GLN A 648 69.18 9.86 -55.85
CA GLN A 648 70.45 9.14 -55.76
C GLN A 648 71.03 8.86 -57.14
N GLU A 649 70.23 8.34 -58.08
CA GLU A 649 70.68 8.11 -59.46
C GLU A 649 71.24 9.39 -60.12
N LEU A 650 70.57 10.53 -59.90
CA LEU A 650 71.01 11.83 -60.43
C LEU A 650 72.31 12.32 -59.75
N LEU A 651 72.49 12.06 -58.45
CA LEU A 651 73.73 12.39 -57.73
C LEU A 651 74.89 11.55 -58.25
N ASP A 652 74.68 10.25 -58.42
CA ASP A 652 75.69 9.33 -58.95
C ASP A 652 76.10 9.72 -60.38
N ALA A 653 75.12 10.08 -61.22
CA ALA A 653 75.38 10.57 -62.58
C ALA A 653 76.19 11.87 -62.59
N ARG A 654 75.85 12.84 -61.73
CA ARG A 654 76.61 14.10 -61.59
C ARG A 654 78.03 13.85 -61.11
N ASN A 655 78.23 12.97 -60.12
CA ASN A 655 79.55 12.61 -59.62
C ASN A 655 80.40 11.90 -60.68
N ALA A 656 79.77 11.02 -61.48
CA ALA A 656 80.44 10.36 -62.61
C ALA A 656 80.87 11.36 -63.69
N GLU A 657 80.02 12.35 -64.03
CA GLU A 657 80.36 13.40 -65.00
C GLU A 657 81.46 14.33 -64.46
N LEU A 658 81.42 14.70 -63.18
CA LEU A 658 82.50 15.47 -62.53
C LEU A 658 83.84 14.71 -62.60
N ALA A 659 83.83 13.40 -62.39
CA ALA A 659 85.02 12.56 -62.52
C ALA A 659 85.50 12.44 -63.98
N ALA A 660 84.57 12.27 -64.92
CA ALA A 660 84.87 12.23 -66.35
C ALA A 660 85.45 13.55 -66.84
N GLU A 661 84.87 14.67 -66.41
CA GLU A 661 85.35 16.01 -66.74
C GLU A 661 86.74 16.27 -66.18
N LYS A 662 86.99 15.88 -64.91
CA LYS A 662 88.34 15.94 -64.35
C LYS A 662 89.34 15.13 -65.17
N ALA A 663 88.97 13.92 -65.62
CA ALA A 663 89.81 13.11 -66.49
C ALA A 663 90.06 13.76 -67.86
N ARG A 664 89.04 14.42 -68.45
CA ARG A 664 89.20 15.20 -69.69
C ARG A 664 90.15 16.37 -69.49
N GLN A 665 90.01 17.13 -68.40
CA GLN A 665 90.90 18.23 -68.04
C GLN A 665 92.34 17.75 -67.85
N GLU A 666 92.55 16.65 -67.11
CA GLU A 666 93.88 16.07 -66.91
C GLU A 666 94.50 15.57 -68.23
N ALA A 667 93.71 14.92 -69.08
CA ALA A 667 94.16 14.46 -70.40
C ALA A 667 94.52 15.62 -71.33
N ALA A 668 93.68 16.67 -71.37
CA ALA A 668 93.91 17.87 -72.18
C ALA A 668 95.12 18.67 -71.66
N LEU A 669 95.25 18.84 -70.34
CA LEU A 669 96.42 19.46 -69.71
C LEU A 669 97.70 18.72 -70.05
N LYS A 670 97.70 17.39 -69.92
CA LYS A 670 98.84 16.55 -70.28
C LYS A 670 99.20 16.72 -71.76
N ALA A 671 98.22 16.64 -72.66
CA ALA A 671 98.45 16.76 -74.10
C ALA A 671 98.99 18.14 -74.51
N VAL A 672 98.46 19.23 -73.94
CA VAL A 672 98.95 20.60 -74.21
C VAL A 672 100.38 20.77 -73.69
N ASN A 673 100.65 20.30 -72.48
CA ASN A 673 101.98 20.37 -71.87
C ASN A 673 103.02 19.62 -72.71
N GLU A 674 102.70 18.42 -73.20
CA GLU A 674 103.61 17.56 -73.96
C GLU A 674 104.10 18.16 -75.30
N LEU A 675 103.43 19.19 -75.83
CA LEU A 675 103.86 19.91 -77.04
C LEU A 675 105.16 20.72 -76.84
N PHE A 676 105.52 21.03 -75.59
CA PHE A 676 106.66 21.87 -75.22
C PHE A 676 107.82 21.06 -74.62
N ASN A 677 109.03 21.57 -74.71
CA ASN A 677 110.19 20.96 -74.04
C ASN A 677 109.99 20.97 -72.52
N ASN A 678 110.35 19.86 -71.88
CA ASN A 678 110.12 19.60 -70.45
C ASN A 678 108.64 19.67 -70.03
N ASP A 679 107.70 19.46 -70.96
CA ASP A 679 106.25 19.42 -70.71
C ASP A 679 105.71 20.70 -70.05
N LYS A 680 106.28 21.86 -70.41
CA LYS A 680 105.92 23.15 -69.78
C LYS A 680 105.73 24.28 -70.81
N PRO A 681 104.48 24.74 -71.03
CA PRO A 681 104.16 25.82 -71.98
C PRO A 681 104.86 27.16 -71.71
N SER A 682 105.33 27.39 -70.47
CA SER A 682 105.94 28.66 -70.09
C SER A 682 107.35 28.91 -70.66
N THR A 683 107.99 27.91 -71.26
CA THR A 683 109.40 28.01 -71.71
C THR A 683 109.56 28.39 -73.18
N ASP A 684 108.47 28.47 -73.95
CA ASP A 684 108.41 28.74 -75.40
C ASP A 684 109.27 27.83 -76.29
N ALA A 685 109.99 26.85 -75.72
CA ALA A 685 110.78 25.87 -76.43
C ALA A 685 109.90 24.68 -76.83
N ILE A 686 109.90 24.33 -78.12
CA ILE A 686 109.07 23.26 -78.70
C ILE A 686 109.90 21.99 -78.87
N LYS A 687 109.30 20.81 -78.69
CA LYS A 687 109.93 19.53 -79.02
C LYS A 687 110.04 19.34 -80.54
N ASP A 688 111.17 18.82 -81.02
CA ASP A 688 111.43 18.59 -82.46
C ASP A 688 110.40 17.66 -83.14
N ILE A 689 109.72 16.80 -82.35
CA ILE A 689 108.69 15.87 -82.85
C ILE A 689 107.28 16.48 -82.96
N THR A 690 107.07 17.72 -82.51
CA THR A 690 105.76 18.37 -82.44
C THR A 690 105.31 18.88 -83.81
N ASN A 691 104.55 18.06 -84.55
CA ASN A 691 103.98 18.38 -85.87
C ASN A 691 102.51 18.86 -85.79
N GLN A 692 101.91 19.24 -86.93
CA GLN A 692 100.53 19.71 -86.99
C GLN A 692 99.51 18.71 -86.43
N GLY A 693 99.70 17.41 -86.70
CA GLY A 693 98.83 16.35 -86.19
C GLY A 693 98.85 16.21 -84.67
N ALA A 694 99.98 16.51 -84.01
CA ALA A 694 100.08 16.51 -82.54
C ALA A 694 99.27 17.66 -81.90
N ILE A 695 99.20 18.82 -82.56
CA ILE A 695 98.38 19.95 -82.11
C ILE A 695 96.91 19.63 -82.30
N ASP A 696 96.53 19.09 -83.46
CA ASP A 696 95.14 18.79 -83.77
C ASP A 696 94.60 17.73 -82.79
N ALA A 697 95.45 16.79 -82.36
CA ALA A 697 95.13 15.82 -81.32
C ALA A 697 94.93 16.47 -79.93
N ALA A 698 95.80 17.41 -79.54
CA ALA A 698 95.67 18.15 -78.28
C ALA A 698 94.44 19.09 -78.29
N GLN A 699 94.19 19.77 -79.42
CA GLN A 699 93.00 20.60 -79.65
C GLN A 699 91.72 19.80 -79.44
N LYS A 700 91.64 18.57 -79.97
CA LYS A 700 90.48 17.71 -79.79
C LYS A 700 90.20 17.36 -78.32
N LEU A 701 91.25 17.22 -77.51
CA LEU A 701 91.12 16.97 -76.06
C LEU A 701 90.69 18.24 -75.31
N VAL A 702 91.25 19.40 -75.67
CA VAL A 702 90.81 20.71 -75.13
C VAL A 702 89.36 21.00 -75.50
N ASP A 703 88.94 20.71 -76.73
CA ASP A 703 87.56 20.88 -77.20
C ASP A 703 86.57 20.01 -76.40
N ALA A 704 87.03 18.85 -75.92
CA ALA A 704 86.24 17.93 -75.13
C ALA A 704 86.09 18.33 -73.66
N VAL A 705 86.96 19.22 -73.13
CA VAL A 705 86.82 19.80 -71.78
C VAL A 705 85.56 20.66 -71.76
N THR A 706 84.70 20.45 -70.77
CA THR A 706 83.44 21.18 -70.63
C THR A 706 83.51 22.32 -69.63
N ASP A 707 84.47 22.32 -68.70
CA ASP A 707 84.77 23.48 -67.88
C ASP A 707 85.36 24.59 -68.75
N GLU A 708 84.59 25.63 -69.01
CA GLU A 708 84.96 26.73 -69.90
C GLU A 708 86.20 27.49 -69.42
N ALA A 709 86.43 27.59 -68.10
CA ALA A 709 87.59 28.29 -67.56
C ALA A 709 88.88 27.49 -67.78
N VAL A 710 88.85 26.18 -67.50
CA VAL A 710 89.98 25.27 -67.75
C VAL A 710 90.23 25.14 -69.25
N LYS A 711 89.17 24.99 -70.05
CA LYS A 711 89.24 24.96 -71.50
C LYS A 711 89.90 26.22 -72.06
N ALA A 712 89.48 27.41 -71.63
CA ALA A 712 90.07 28.67 -72.08
C ALA A 712 91.56 28.81 -71.68
N ALA A 713 91.94 28.35 -70.49
CA ALA A 713 93.33 28.34 -70.05
C ALA A 713 94.19 27.42 -70.94
N LEU A 714 93.73 26.19 -71.19
CA LEU A 714 94.42 25.23 -72.05
C LEU A 714 94.47 25.71 -73.51
N GLN A 715 93.39 26.32 -74.00
CA GLN A 715 93.33 26.88 -75.36
C GLN A 715 94.37 27.99 -75.54
N LYS A 716 94.53 28.85 -74.54
CA LYS A 716 95.54 29.93 -74.58
C LYS A 716 96.95 29.39 -74.72
N ASP A 717 97.28 28.31 -74.00
CA ASP A 717 98.59 27.65 -74.09
C ASP A 717 98.77 26.95 -75.45
N LEU A 718 97.70 26.36 -76.00
CA LEU A 718 97.71 25.77 -77.34
C LEU A 718 97.91 26.82 -78.45
N ASP A 719 97.25 27.97 -78.34
CA ASP A 719 97.37 29.10 -79.27
C ASP A 719 98.76 29.73 -79.20
N ARG A 720 99.35 29.80 -78.00
CA ARG A 720 100.73 30.26 -77.80
C ARG A 720 101.69 29.41 -78.62
N ARG A 721 101.53 28.08 -78.63
CA ARG A 721 102.30 27.18 -79.50
C ARG A 721 102.05 27.46 -80.99
N SER A 722 100.78 27.63 -81.39
CA SER A 722 100.42 27.87 -82.80
C SER A 722 101.03 29.15 -83.38
N ARG A 723 101.31 30.16 -82.54
CA ARG A 723 102.02 31.39 -82.95
C ARG A 723 103.51 31.15 -83.16
N ILE A 724 104.18 30.41 -82.27
CA ILE A 724 105.62 30.13 -82.36
C ILE A 724 105.96 29.42 -83.68
N THR A 725 105.10 28.51 -84.13
CA THR A 725 105.31 27.68 -85.34
C THR A 725 105.01 28.41 -86.66
N ARG A 726 104.43 29.62 -86.62
CA ARG A 726 104.28 30.50 -87.80
C ARG A 726 105.44 31.49 -87.94
N CYS A 727 106.32 31.58 -86.94
CA CYS A 727 107.47 32.49 -86.91
C CYS A 727 108.82 31.79 -87.12
N THR A 728 108.82 30.46 -87.26
CA THR A 728 109.93 29.58 -87.67
C THR A 728 109.51 28.83 -88.92
#